data_AF-A0A1T3CKA0-F1
#
_entry.id   AF-A0A1T3CKA0-F1
#
_cell.length_a   1.000
_cell.length_b   1.000
_cell.length_c   1.000
_cell.angle_alpha   90.00
_cell.angle_beta   90.00
_cell.angle_gamma   90.00
#
_symmetry.space_group_name_H-M   'P 1'
#
loop_
_entity.id
_entity.type
_entity.pdbx_description
1 polymer ?
#
loop_
_entity_poly.entity_id
_entity_poly.type
_entity_poly.pdbx_seq_one_letter_code
_entity_poly.pdbx_strand_id
1 'polypeptide(L)'
;MSSTEAQPDASAASLQGMEPLACVSCRARKLKCDRTKPACTRCVKVKNECVYPESRRKPTFKRRNVKELEARLAQVEEYLKEVNKGNDDGAILLDDADISLGDFTFAPDNISQDANTSSSASDPTMSFDIPNFTSQEGSAFNMNNQLMGLGMSEALPPFEMIEELHNVYFTTHYHFLPIIHSGRYYQAFYGPPTRKPPMCLQYGIWALSASGHLKYDHYAEAFYKRARQYMEADEMKSDGEHFVTVHHAQAWAIIASYEAKAMLFTRASMSASRYVRLVQMLGLDRLDREGDDIPPTLGPISNWTELEERRRVFWGAFAIDAHANMATGWANMIKSEDVMTRLPSSEEAFMAGREEKTVFLEEVFTGAPFESFSGAIVICEVFKTILRHVHGAKPSDHPEDLMNGAYWKRHRDLDNRLSSLFMFLPEKFRLPQRSQDPAAVHTNLNLHASVICLHHAAIETVEKFGLDDSIKQNSICRLRTSAEEIVSIIKMTSHTASIFKTQLCALSLYCATTVYVYLAKDDPISGVTPIDISNLEIIINAMEAVGRLHQVTTAFLQQACLDIERNGLTGCLRLPSLSKYRDLFGGPASNIPRLARSSISKHTEMASPLPGRLPLGGPKGYRRPSGLRMNCFNAILGAVTRNVAPKSFDPVSHKRKRMAASPGPEVNMTANRSSGMTAKEFRFTLSKGAMETPANNACGNLFPGEVDLKCGIEIMFAYIIGLLAILLFVANPITQYFLPQSSRARNSLSPRPQLNESLLAIDGPNATVPNCPADAYGARILSREPLVVYLEGFLSESERKHLLEISEPLFEPSTITHDSSATHRDTTVRDSSVAVLPRTDIVRCIEARALAFQGWRRDTWIERLRTQRYVAGGHYNHHFDWSGNADGWGRVSSFMAWVDADDELEGGGTEFPLLETTIEGNASKWCDLIECESEKVGDGEQKKLDDKDKAEEEVEEKGTTFKVVPGNAVYWENFARDGRGYDETWHAGLPVKKGVKVGLNIWSFGRIE
;
A
#
# COMPACT_ATOMS: atom_id res chain seq x y z
N MET A 1 71.18 -24.79 -6.04
CA MET A 1 71.72 -25.37 -7.28
C MET A 1 72.02 -26.84 -7.01
N SER A 2 71.96 -27.71 -8.03
CA SER A 2 71.94 -29.18 -7.93
C SER A 2 70.70 -29.77 -7.22
N SER A 3 70.18 -30.98 -7.53
CA SER A 3 70.17 -31.91 -8.69
C SER A 3 69.57 -33.24 -8.15
N THR A 4 68.86 -34.15 -8.83
CA THR A 4 68.52 -34.39 -10.26
C THR A 4 67.35 -35.42 -10.32
N GLU A 5 66.55 -35.41 -11.40
CA GLU A 5 65.93 -36.59 -12.09
C GLU A 5 65.03 -37.61 -11.32
N ALA A 6 64.08 -38.36 -11.91
CA ALA A 6 63.74 -38.62 -13.32
C ALA A 6 62.21 -38.84 -13.58
N GLN A 7 61.81 -38.69 -14.86
CA GLN A 7 60.57 -39.18 -15.51
C GLN A 7 60.83 -40.56 -16.18
N PRO A 8 59.94 -41.20 -16.99
CA PRO A 8 58.65 -40.80 -17.61
C PRO A 8 57.49 -41.80 -17.26
N ASP A 9 56.36 -42.00 -17.96
CA ASP A 9 55.77 -41.46 -19.21
C ASP A 9 54.21 -41.54 -19.17
N ALA A 10 53.53 -41.33 -20.32
CA ALA A 10 52.07 -41.39 -20.49
C ALA A 10 51.57 -42.55 -21.39
N SER A 11 50.32 -43.02 -21.20
CA SER A 11 49.36 -43.37 -22.28
C SER A 11 47.99 -43.83 -21.77
N ALA A 12 47.00 -43.74 -22.65
CA ALA A 12 45.56 -43.64 -22.40
C ALA A 12 44.75 -44.91 -22.06
N ALA A 13 43.53 -44.67 -21.55
CA ALA A 13 42.35 -45.56 -21.51
C ALA A 13 42.40 -46.75 -20.51
N SER A 14 41.28 -47.24 -19.93
CA SER A 14 39.87 -47.12 -20.32
C SER A 14 38.88 -47.13 -19.13
N LEU A 15 37.60 -46.84 -19.40
CA LEU A 15 36.48 -46.77 -18.44
C LEU A 15 35.68 -48.08 -18.36
N GLN A 16 35.30 -48.53 -17.16
CA GLN A 16 33.93 -48.95 -16.75
C GLN A 16 33.93 -49.47 -15.29
N GLY A 17 32.82 -49.41 -14.53
CA GLY A 17 31.49 -48.90 -14.88
C GLY A 17 30.54 -48.80 -13.67
N MET A 18 29.34 -48.26 -13.91
CA MET A 18 28.22 -48.18 -12.95
C MET A 18 26.99 -48.91 -13.53
N GLU A 19 26.07 -49.39 -12.67
CA GLU A 19 24.97 -50.28 -13.08
C GLU A 19 24.05 -49.76 -14.21
N PRO A 20 23.58 -50.64 -15.12
CA PRO A 20 22.80 -50.26 -16.29
C PRO A 20 21.31 -49.95 -16.00
N LEU A 21 20.85 -48.84 -16.62
CA LEU A 21 19.49 -48.31 -16.52
C LEU A 21 18.44 -49.20 -17.21
N ALA A 22 17.22 -49.19 -16.69
CA ALA A 22 16.04 -49.78 -17.35
C ALA A 22 15.47 -48.83 -18.43
N CYS A 23 14.79 -49.39 -19.44
CA CYS A 23 14.20 -48.60 -20.53
C CYS A 23 13.04 -47.71 -20.03
N VAL A 24 12.79 -46.61 -20.74
CA VAL A 24 11.79 -45.59 -20.38
C VAL A 24 10.38 -46.21 -20.31
N SER A 25 10.03 -47.07 -21.25
CA SER A 25 8.70 -47.71 -21.36
C SER A 25 8.37 -48.63 -20.17
N CYS A 26 9.33 -49.46 -19.73
CA CYS A 26 9.17 -50.28 -18.52
C CYS A 26 9.25 -49.44 -17.23
N ARG A 27 10.09 -48.41 -17.19
CA ARG A 27 10.22 -47.50 -16.05
C ARG A 27 8.94 -46.69 -15.81
N ALA A 28 8.33 -46.15 -16.86
CA ALA A 28 7.07 -45.40 -16.78
C ALA A 28 5.91 -46.27 -16.27
N ARG A 29 5.87 -47.55 -16.69
CA ARG A 29 4.87 -48.54 -16.25
C ARG A 29 5.23 -49.25 -14.93
N LYS A 30 6.34 -48.90 -14.27
CA LYS A 30 6.87 -49.55 -13.05
C LYS A 30 7.04 -51.08 -13.18
N LEU A 31 7.39 -51.58 -14.37
CA LEU A 31 7.58 -53.01 -14.66
C LEU A 31 9.07 -53.40 -14.74
N LYS A 32 9.38 -54.66 -14.42
CA LYS A 32 10.74 -55.21 -14.52
C LYS A 32 11.20 -55.26 -15.99
N CYS A 33 12.34 -54.64 -16.27
CA CYS A 33 12.97 -54.64 -17.59
C CYS A 33 14.06 -55.72 -17.68
N ASP A 34 14.04 -56.51 -18.75
CA ASP A 34 15.03 -57.55 -19.06
C ASP A 34 16.32 -57.01 -19.72
N ARG A 35 16.35 -55.71 -20.06
CA ARG A 35 17.53 -54.94 -20.49
C ARG A 35 18.24 -55.39 -21.78
N THR A 36 17.63 -56.28 -22.56
CA THR A 36 18.14 -56.63 -23.90
C THR A 36 18.08 -55.43 -24.85
N LYS A 37 19.11 -55.30 -25.70
CA LYS A 37 19.24 -54.27 -26.75
C LYS A 37 19.05 -54.94 -28.13
N PRO A 38 18.46 -54.26 -29.14
CA PRO A 38 18.01 -52.87 -29.13
C PRO A 38 16.71 -52.63 -28.35
N ALA A 39 15.85 -53.64 -28.19
CA ALA A 39 14.57 -53.52 -27.48
C ALA A 39 14.37 -54.67 -26.49
N CYS A 40 13.78 -54.36 -25.32
CA CYS A 40 13.52 -55.35 -24.28
C CYS A 40 12.35 -56.27 -24.68
N THR A 41 12.40 -57.55 -24.29
CA THR A 41 11.43 -58.58 -24.71
C THR A 41 9.99 -58.21 -24.39
N ARG A 42 9.78 -57.49 -23.27
CA ARG A 42 8.45 -56.97 -22.88
C ARG A 42 7.93 -55.89 -23.84
N CYS A 43 8.78 -54.97 -24.29
CA CYS A 43 8.37 -53.92 -25.22
C CYS A 43 8.12 -54.47 -26.63
N VAL A 44 8.93 -55.45 -27.07
CA VAL A 44 8.71 -56.19 -28.32
C VAL A 44 7.34 -56.90 -28.31
N LYS A 45 7.03 -57.66 -27.25
CA LYS A 45 5.73 -58.36 -27.14
C LYS A 45 4.51 -57.43 -27.14
N VAL A 46 4.64 -56.22 -26.59
CA VAL A 46 3.54 -55.24 -26.52
C VAL A 46 3.62 -54.22 -27.69
N LYS A 47 4.43 -54.48 -28.72
CA LYS A 47 4.65 -53.60 -29.90
C LYS A 47 4.80 -52.11 -29.53
N ASN A 48 5.57 -51.84 -28.46
CA ASN A 48 5.76 -50.50 -27.91
C ASN A 48 7.22 -50.07 -28.04
N GLU A 49 7.44 -48.77 -28.24
CA GLU A 49 8.78 -48.21 -28.40
C GLU A 49 9.65 -48.41 -27.15
N CYS A 50 10.91 -48.81 -27.33
CA CYS A 50 11.81 -49.24 -26.26
C CYS A 50 13.11 -48.43 -26.21
N VAL A 51 13.03 -47.22 -25.67
CA VAL A 51 14.19 -46.33 -25.54
C VAL A 51 14.92 -46.54 -24.21
N TYR A 52 16.25 -46.67 -24.23
CA TYR A 52 17.11 -46.64 -23.04
C TYR A 52 17.76 -45.26 -22.89
N PRO A 53 17.69 -44.60 -21.72
CA PRO A 53 18.28 -43.28 -21.52
C PRO A 53 19.79 -43.38 -21.26
N GLU A 54 20.59 -42.53 -21.91
CA GLU A 54 22.06 -42.58 -21.86
C GLU A 54 22.70 -41.86 -20.65
N SER A 55 21.93 -41.12 -19.83
CA SER A 55 22.45 -40.43 -18.64
C SER A 55 21.40 -40.24 -17.54
N ARG A 56 21.85 -40.10 -16.28
CA ARG A 56 21.00 -39.83 -15.10
C ARG A 56 20.74 -38.33 -14.84
N ARG A 57 21.33 -37.39 -15.59
CA ARG A 57 21.08 -35.94 -15.40
C ARG A 57 19.82 -35.51 -16.15
N LYS A 58 18.91 -34.79 -15.47
CA LYS A 58 17.69 -34.22 -16.07
C LYS A 58 18.01 -32.96 -16.88
N PRO A 59 17.67 -32.88 -18.18
CA PRO A 59 17.60 -31.62 -18.90
C PRO A 59 16.26 -30.90 -18.67
N THR A 60 16.24 -29.62 -19.03
CA THR A 60 15.13 -28.67 -18.90
C THR A 60 13.86 -29.05 -19.68
N PHE A 61 12.72 -28.61 -19.15
CA PHE A 61 11.38 -28.94 -19.63
C PHE A 61 10.95 -28.05 -20.82
N LYS A 62 11.49 -28.28 -22.02
CA LYS A 62 10.99 -27.69 -23.28
C LYS A 62 11.03 -28.70 -24.43
N ARG A 63 9.87 -29.29 -24.78
CA ARG A 63 9.57 -29.80 -26.15
C ARG A 63 8.12 -30.28 -26.41
N ARG A 64 7.13 -30.04 -25.54
CA ARG A 64 5.73 -30.41 -25.82
C ARG A 64 4.97 -29.37 -26.65
N ASN A 65 5.24 -28.08 -26.46
CA ASN A 65 4.45 -27.00 -27.08
C ASN A 65 4.86 -26.67 -28.52
N VAL A 66 6.01 -27.15 -29.00
CA VAL A 66 6.50 -26.80 -30.35
C VAL A 66 5.59 -27.37 -31.45
N LYS A 67 5.22 -28.67 -31.36
CA LYS A 67 4.27 -29.27 -32.32
C LYS A 67 2.87 -28.69 -32.27
N GLU A 68 2.43 -28.20 -31.11
CA GLU A 68 1.12 -27.56 -30.97
C GLU A 68 1.14 -26.14 -31.54
N LEU A 69 2.24 -25.41 -31.36
CA LEU A 69 2.47 -24.11 -32.01
C LEU A 69 2.63 -24.25 -33.53
N GLU A 70 3.39 -25.24 -34.02
CA GLU A 70 3.52 -25.55 -35.46
C GLU A 70 2.15 -25.89 -36.08
N ALA A 71 1.31 -26.68 -35.39
CA ALA A 71 -0.03 -26.99 -35.86
C ALA A 71 -0.96 -25.77 -35.89
N ARG A 72 -0.92 -24.90 -34.86
CA ARG A 72 -1.68 -23.64 -34.84
C ARG A 72 -1.18 -22.64 -35.88
N LEU A 73 0.13 -22.58 -36.13
CA LEU A 73 0.72 -21.69 -37.14
C LEU A 73 0.27 -22.09 -38.55
N ALA A 74 0.33 -23.39 -38.87
CA ALA A 74 -0.19 -23.91 -40.14
C ALA A 74 -1.70 -23.63 -40.32
N GLN A 75 -2.49 -23.76 -39.26
CA GLN A 75 -3.93 -23.49 -39.28
C GLN A 75 -4.25 -22.00 -39.51
N VAL A 76 -3.40 -21.09 -39.00
CA VAL A 76 -3.51 -19.64 -39.26
C VAL A 76 -3.01 -19.27 -40.66
N GLU A 77 -1.93 -19.90 -41.16
CA GLU A 77 -1.45 -19.71 -42.54
C GLU A 77 -2.44 -20.22 -43.59
N GLU A 78 -3.20 -21.27 -43.29
CA GLU A 78 -4.29 -21.77 -44.15
C GLU A 78 -5.48 -20.80 -44.13
N TYR A 79 -5.90 -20.33 -42.95
CA TYR A 79 -6.96 -19.32 -42.82
C TYR A 79 -6.61 -17.99 -43.55
N LEU A 80 -5.36 -17.53 -43.46
CA LEU A 80 -4.90 -16.35 -44.21
C LEU A 80 -4.86 -16.57 -45.72
N LYS A 81 -4.63 -17.80 -46.20
CA LYS A 81 -4.74 -18.15 -47.63
C LYS A 81 -6.18 -18.23 -48.12
N GLU A 82 -7.13 -18.60 -47.25
CA GLU A 82 -8.56 -18.55 -47.56
C GLU A 82 -9.07 -17.10 -47.63
N VAL A 83 -8.67 -16.25 -46.68
CA VAL A 83 -9.01 -14.82 -46.69
C VAL A 83 -8.41 -14.10 -47.92
N ASN A 84 -7.14 -14.35 -48.28
CA ASN A 84 -6.54 -13.76 -49.48
C ASN A 84 -7.11 -14.30 -50.81
N LYS A 85 -7.83 -15.43 -50.81
CA LYS A 85 -8.55 -15.91 -52.01
C LYS A 85 -9.90 -15.22 -52.22
N GLY A 86 -10.40 -14.46 -51.24
CA GLY A 86 -11.69 -13.77 -51.32
C GLY A 86 -11.62 -12.35 -51.90
N ASN A 87 -10.46 -11.87 -52.34
CA ASN A 87 -10.24 -10.45 -52.62
C ASN A 87 -9.56 -10.16 -53.98
N ASP A 88 -9.79 -11.01 -54.98
CA ASP A 88 -9.14 -10.95 -56.31
C ASP A 88 -10.13 -10.98 -57.51
N ASP A 89 -11.38 -10.57 -57.29
CA ASP A 89 -12.38 -10.35 -58.35
C ASP A 89 -12.99 -8.93 -58.22
N GLY A 90 -12.44 -7.96 -58.96
CA GLY A 90 -12.90 -6.57 -58.85
C GLY A 90 -12.19 -5.50 -59.68
N ALA A 91 -11.52 -5.86 -60.78
CA ALA A 91 -10.87 -4.87 -61.64
C ALA A 91 -11.87 -4.25 -62.65
N ILE A 92 -12.33 -3.01 -62.39
CA ILE A 92 -12.99 -2.16 -63.40
C ILE A 92 -12.39 -0.74 -63.38
N LEU A 93 -11.53 -0.52 -64.39
CA LEU A 93 -11.29 0.68 -65.21
C LEU A 93 -11.41 2.10 -64.61
N LEU A 94 -10.32 2.84 -64.80
CA LEU A 94 -10.23 4.30 -64.84
C LEU A 94 -11.03 4.90 -66.02
N ASP A 95 -11.58 6.10 -65.85
CA ASP A 95 -11.33 7.19 -66.81
C ASP A 95 -11.51 8.59 -66.18
N ASP A 96 -10.97 9.62 -66.84
CA ASP A 96 -10.59 10.94 -66.30
C ASP A 96 -11.71 11.93 -65.91
N ALA A 97 -11.41 12.78 -64.91
CA ALA A 97 -11.64 14.24 -64.98
C ALA A 97 -10.76 15.03 -63.98
N ASP A 98 -9.93 15.94 -64.49
CA ASP A 98 -9.16 16.94 -63.74
C ASP A 98 -10.05 17.95 -62.97
N ILE A 99 -9.51 18.56 -61.89
CA ILE A 99 -9.36 20.03 -61.77
C ILE A 99 -8.57 20.45 -60.50
N SER A 100 -7.49 21.16 -60.79
CA SER A 100 -6.65 22.12 -60.04
C SER A 100 -6.89 22.49 -58.56
N LEU A 101 -5.73 22.63 -57.89
CA LEU A 101 -5.38 23.46 -56.74
C LEU A 101 -5.75 24.96 -56.86
N GLY A 102 -6.05 25.61 -55.73
CA GLY A 102 -6.25 27.06 -55.52
C GLY A 102 -7.28 27.32 -54.40
N ASP A 103 -7.24 28.36 -53.55
CA ASP A 103 -6.34 29.52 -53.45
C ASP A 103 -6.27 30.04 -51.98
N PHE A 104 -5.51 31.12 -51.75
CA PHE A 104 -4.98 31.62 -50.47
C PHE A 104 -5.90 32.56 -49.65
N THR A 105 -5.83 32.40 -48.33
CA THR A 105 -5.70 33.44 -47.26
C THR A 105 -6.62 34.68 -47.08
N PHE A 106 -6.98 34.89 -45.81
CA PHE A 106 -7.03 36.16 -45.02
C PHE A 106 -7.81 37.39 -45.53
N ALA A 107 -8.79 37.83 -44.72
CA ALA A 107 -8.82 39.19 -44.16
C ALA A 107 -9.69 39.24 -42.86
N PRO A 108 -9.42 40.17 -41.90
CA PRO A 108 -10.06 40.21 -40.58
C PRO A 108 -11.01 41.42 -40.41
N ASP A 109 -11.68 41.52 -39.25
CA ASP A 109 -11.81 42.82 -38.57
C ASP A 109 -11.95 42.68 -37.04
N ASN A 110 -11.76 43.79 -36.32
CA ASN A 110 -11.25 43.85 -34.94
C ASN A 110 -12.02 44.88 -34.06
N ILE A 111 -11.56 45.12 -32.81
CA ILE A 111 -11.94 46.23 -31.88
C ILE A 111 -13.23 45.94 -31.07
N SER A 112 -13.35 46.12 -29.73
CA SER A 112 -12.52 46.67 -28.63
C SER A 112 -12.92 46.01 -27.28
N GLN A 113 -11.99 45.63 -26.39
CA GLN A 113 -11.59 46.38 -25.16
C GLN A 113 -12.73 46.96 -24.31
N ASP A 114 -12.97 46.42 -23.09
CA ASP A 114 -12.32 46.89 -21.85
C ASP A 114 -12.57 45.95 -20.64
N ALA A 115 -11.89 46.18 -19.50
CA ALA A 115 -11.62 45.16 -18.47
C ALA A 115 -12.12 45.48 -17.05
N ASN A 116 -12.46 44.46 -16.24
CA ASN A 116 -11.68 44.08 -15.04
C ASN A 116 -12.27 42.96 -14.14
N THR A 117 -11.49 41.88 -13.99
CA THR A 117 -11.21 41.09 -12.77
C THR A 117 -12.32 40.70 -11.78
N SER A 118 -12.64 39.40 -11.73
CA SER A 118 -12.65 38.64 -10.46
C SER A 118 -12.36 37.14 -10.69
N SER A 119 -11.38 36.63 -9.94
CA SER A 119 -10.83 35.27 -9.87
C SER A 119 -11.77 34.06 -10.02
N SER A 120 -11.37 33.09 -10.85
CA SER A 120 -11.68 31.66 -10.69
C SER A 120 -10.48 30.81 -11.10
N ALA A 121 -10.03 29.89 -10.25
CA ALA A 121 -8.89 29.02 -10.53
C ALA A 121 -9.31 27.84 -11.41
N SER A 122 -8.76 27.76 -12.62
CA SER A 122 -8.89 26.61 -13.53
C SER A 122 -7.73 25.63 -13.31
N ASP A 123 -8.07 24.40 -12.95
CA ASP A 123 -7.13 23.29 -12.71
C ASP A 123 -6.61 22.72 -14.04
N PRO A 124 -5.29 22.63 -14.28
CA PRO A 124 -4.76 22.07 -15.53
C PRO A 124 -4.74 20.54 -15.47
N THR A 125 -5.63 19.90 -16.25
CA THR A 125 -5.55 18.46 -16.56
C THR A 125 -4.27 18.16 -17.35
N MET A 126 -3.21 17.80 -16.62
CA MET A 126 -1.92 17.45 -17.23
C MET A 126 -1.96 16.02 -17.81
N SER A 127 -2.35 15.90 -19.08
CA SER A 127 -1.97 14.77 -19.92
C SER A 127 -0.44 14.75 -20.05
N PHE A 128 0.23 13.82 -19.37
CA PHE A 128 1.68 13.67 -19.45
C PHE A 128 2.03 12.67 -20.57
N ASP A 129 2.53 13.20 -21.68
CA ASP A 129 3.08 12.38 -22.76
C ASP A 129 4.29 11.56 -22.30
N ILE A 130 4.21 10.24 -22.51
CA ILE A 130 5.38 9.37 -22.53
C ILE A 130 6.04 9.55 -23.91
N PRO A 131 7.39 9.67 -24.00
CA PRO A 131 8.07 9.67 -25.30
C PRO A 131 7.65 8.44 -26.12
N ASN A 132 6.97 8.69 -27.22
CA ASN A 132 6.19 7.68 -27.92
C ASN A 132 7.05 6.51 -28.41
N PHE A 133 6.81 5.31 -27.87
CA PHE A 133 7.50 4.07 -28.25
C PHE A 133 6.66 3.19 -29.20
N THR A 134 5.84 3.79 -30.07
CA THR A 134 5.19 3.11 -31.19
C THR A 134 5.48 3.79 -32.53
N SER A 135 6.46 3.24 -33.26
CA SER A 135 6.64 3.50 -34.68
C SER A 135 5.78 2.54 -35.52
N GLN A 136 4.44 2.70 -35.44
CA GLN A 136 3.47 2.33 -36.49
C GLN A 136 2.05 2.71 -36.05
N GLU A 137 1.29 3.30 -36.97
CA GLU A 137 -0.06 3.82 -36.74
C GLU A 137 -1.11 2.70 -36.65
N GLY A 138 -2.20 2.92 -35.90
CA GLY A 138 -3.46 2.18 -36.10
C GLY A 138 -4.00 1.23 -35.01
N SER A 139 -3.45 1.17 -33.79
CA SER A 139 -3.91 0.15 -32.78
C SER A 139 -4.18 0.66 -31.34
N ALA A 140 -3.92 1.93 -31.03
CA ALA A 140 -3.90 2.43 -29.64
C ALA A 140 -5.24 2.35 -28.89
N PHE A 141 -6.38 2.51 -29.57
CA PHE A 141 -7.70 2.58 -28.91
C PHE A 141 -8.22 1.24 -28.38
N ASN A 142 -7.75 0.10 -28.91
CA ASN A 142 -8.33 -1.22 -28.56
C ASN A 142 -7.64 -1.87 -27.34
N MET A 143 -6.38 -1.50 -27.05
CA MET A 143 -5.63 -2.02 -25.89
C MET A 143 -6.18 -1.54 -24.55
N ASN A 144 -6.61 -0.28 -24.44
CA ASN A 144 -7.03 0.31 -23.16
C ASN A 144 -8.28 -0.37 -22.57
N ASN A 145 -9.26 -0.73 -23.41
CA ASN A 145 -10.47 -1.42 -22.94
C ASN A 145 -10.18 -2.86 -22.48
N GLN A 146 -9.25 -3.55 -23.15
CA GLN A 146 -8.84 -4.90 -22.77
C GLN A 146 -8.00 -4.92 -21.48
N LEU A 147 -7.32 -3.81 -21.18
CA LEU A 147 -6.52 -3.65 -19.96
C LEU A 147 -7.36 -3.33 -18.72
N MET A 148 -8.34 -2.43 -18.83
CA MET A 148 -9.21 -2.10 -17.69
C MET A 148 -9.97 -3.34 -17.19
N GLY A 149 -10.38 -4.24 -18.09
CA GLY A 149 -10.98 -5.53 -17.73
C GLY A 149 -10.07 -6.50 -16.95
N LEU A 150 -8.77 -6.22 -16.85
CA LEU A 150 -7.80 -6.96 -16.03
C LEU A 150 -7.39 -6.20 -14.75
N GLY A 151 -8.02 -5.05 -14.46
CA GLY A 151 -7.62 -4.16 -13.36
C GLY A 151 -6.33 -3.38 -13.64
N MET A 152 -6.00 -3.15 -14.91
CA MET A 152 -4.82 -2.41 -15.34
C MET A 152 -5.23 -1.10 -16.02
N SER A 153 -4.68 0.04 -15.58
CA SER A 153 -4.90 1.35 -16.21
C SER A 153 -4.17 1.49 -17.56
N GLU A 154 -2.99 0.85 -17.70
CA GLU A 154 -2.01 1.13 -18.75
C GLU A 154 -1.15 -0.09 -19.10
N ALA A 155 -0.61 -0.08 -20.31
CA ALA A 155 0.35 -1.08 -20.78
C ALA A 155 1.53 -1.20 -19.81
N LEU A 156 1.89 -2.44 -19.47
CA LEU A 156 3.07 -2.71 -18.66
C LEU A 156 4.34 -2.26 -19.40
N PRO A 157 5.40 -1.88 -18.66
CA PRO A 157 6.71 -1.67 -19.25
C PRO A 157 7.18 -2.91 -20.02
N PRO A 158 8.06 -2.76 -21.03
CA PRO A 158 8.64 -3.89 -21.75
C PRO A 158 9.23 -4.93 -20.80
N PHE A 159 9.03 -6.23 -21.09
CA PHE A 159 9.40 -7.32 -20.19
C PHE A 159 10.89 -7.27 -19.76
N GLU A 160 11.79 -6.94 -20.67
CA GLU A 160 13.22 -6.75 -20.39
C GLU A 160 13.48 -5.66 -19.32
N MET A 161 12.73 -4.55 -19.37
CA MET A 161 12.82 -3.48 -18.36
C MET A 161 12.34 -3.98 -17.00
N ILE A 162 11.26 -4.76 -16.96
CA ILE A 162 10.72 -5.35 -15.73
C ILE A 162 11.74 -6.30 -15.10
N GLU A 163 12.35 -7.20 -15.87
CA GLU A 163 13.39 -8.11 -15.36
C GLU A 163 14.63 -7.37 -14.87
N GLU A 164 15.12 -6.36 -15.62
CA GLU A 164 16.27 -5.56 -15.24
C GLU A 164 16.00 -4.75 -13.95
N LEU A 165 14.84 -4.13 -13.82
CA LEU A 165 14.43 -3.39 -12.62
C LEU A 165 14.23 -4.30 -11.40
N HIS A 166 13.64 -5.49 -11.56
CA HIS A 166 13.56 -6.48 -10.47
C HIS A 166 14.96 -6.95 -10.04
N ASN A 167 15.88 -7.19 -10.97
CA ASN A 167 17.25 -7.55 -10.64
C ASN A 167 17.96 -6.43 -9.86
N VAL A 168 17.82 -5.17 -10.30
CA VAL A 168 18.33 -4.00 -9.57
C VAL A 168 17.73 -3.89 -8.17
N TYR A 169 16.43 -4.16 -8.00
CA TYR A 169 15.79 -4.18 -6.68
C TYR A 169 16.45 -5.18 -5.74
N PHE A 170 16.45 -6.47 -6.11
CA PHE A 170 16.92 -7.55 -5.24
C PHE A 170 18.44 -7.57 -5.03
N THR A 171 19.23 -6.94 -5.90
CA THR A 171 20.70 -6.84 -5.76
C THR A 171 21.18 -5.55 -5.10
N THR A 172 20.37 -4.49 -5.03
CA THR A 172 20.80 -3.17 -4.53
C THR A 172 19.92 -2.62 -3.41
N HIS A 173 18.61 -2.50 -3.64
CA HIS A 173 17.70 -1.85 -2.69
C HIS A 173 17.27 -2.77 -1.55
N TYR A 174 17.09 -4.06 -1.87
CA TYR A 174 16.66 -5.09 -0.94
C TYR A 174 17.55 -5.19 0.32
N HIS A 175 18.87 -5.03 0.20
CA HIS A 175 19.80 -5.11 1.34
C HIS A 175 19.53 -4.12 2.47
N PHE A 176 18.84 -3.00 2.20
CA PHE A 176 18.52 -1.98 3.20
C PHE A 176 17.07 -2.05 3.71
N LEU A 177 16.21 -2.80 3.03
CA LEU A 177 14.82 -3.02 3.42
C LEU A 177 14.36 -4.43 2.96
N PRO A 178 14.88 -5.51 3.58
CA PRO A 178 14.71 -6.88 3.09
C PRO A 178 13.38 -7.50 3.56
N ILE A 179 12.28 -6.85 3.16
CA ILE A 179 10.90 -7.14 3.61
C ILE A 179 10.10 -8.02 2.64
N ILE A 180 10.68 -8.41 1.51
CA ILE A 180 10.02 -9.18 0.43
C ILE A 180 10.85 -10.44 0.12
N HIS A 181 10.33 -11.64 0.37
CA HIS A 181 11.07 -12.86 0.04
C HIS A 181 11.13 -13.05 -1.48
N SER A 182 12.29 -12.82 -2.09
CA SER A 182 12.51 -12.84 -3.55
C SER A 182 11.91 -14.07 -4.26
N GLY A 183 12.15 -15.28 -3.73
CA GLY A 183 11.62 -16.51 -4.31
C GLY A 183 10.09 -16.62 -4.28
N ARG A 184 9.43 -16.02 -3.27
CA ARG A 184 7.96 -16.02 -3.15
C ARG A 184 7.37 -14.93 -4.04
N TYR A 185 8.02 -13.76 -4.10
CA TYR A 185 7.68 -12.70 -5.04
C TYR A 185 7.74 -13.16 -6.49
N TYR A 186 8.84 -13.79 -6.94
CA TYR A 186 8.92 -14.31 -8.32
C TYR A 186 7.93 -15.45 -8.59
N GLN A 187 7.67 -16.33 -7.62
CA GLN A 187 6.65 -17.38 -7.76
C GLN A 187 5.23 -16.80 -7.87
N ALA A 188 4.94 -15.71 -7.17
CA ALA A 188 3.70 -14.95 -7.27
C ALA A 188 3.59 -14.20 -8.61
N PHE A 189 4.64 -13.48 -8.98
CA PHE A 189 4.71 -12.64 -10.18
C PHE A 189 4.55 -13.44 -11.49
N TYR A 190 5.24 -14.58 -11.60
CA TYR A 190 5.10 -15.54 -12.70
C TYR A 190 3.94 -16.54 -12.50
N GLY A 191 3.15 -16.37 -11.44
CA GLY A 191 2.00 -17.19 -11.10
C GLY A 191 0.73 -16.83 -11.89
N PRO A 192 -0.38 -17.53 -11.61
CA PRO A 192 -1.69 -17.17 -12.17
C PRO A 192 -2.13 -15.78 -11.69
N PRO A 193 -2.99 -15.06 -12.44
CA PRO A 193 -3.37 -13.68 -12.12
C PRO A 193 -3.85 -13.46 -10.67
N THR A 194 -4.61 -14.40 -10.11
CA THR A 194 -5.13 -14.37 -8.73
C THR A 194 -4.05 -14.46 -7.64
N ARG A 195 -2.81 -14.76 -7.99
CA ARG A 195 -1.66 -14.82 -7.06
C ARG A 195 -0.60 -13.76 -7.35
N LYS A 196 -0.79 -12.89 -8.34
CA LYS A 196 0.20 -11.85 -8.63
C LYS A 196 0.28 -10.83 -7.50
N PRO A 197 1.46 -10.23 -7.25
CA PRO A 197 1.58 -9.09 -6.34
C PRO A 197 0.69 -7.92 -6.83
N PRO A 198 0.11 -7.10 -5.93
CA PRO A 198 -0.71 -5.96 -6.33
C PRO A 198 0.11 -4.96 -7.15
N MET A 199 -0.56 -4.24 -8.05
CA MET A 199 0.10 -3.34 -9.01
C MET A 199 0.86 -2.21 -8.30
N CYS A 200 0.36 -1.73 -7.15
CA CYS A 200 1.05 -0.75 -6.31
C CYS A 200 2.44 -1.24 -5.84
N LEU A 201 2.60 -2.53 -5.54
CA LEU A 201 3.89 -3.12 -5.14
C LEU A 201 4.85 -3.23 -6.32
N GLN A 202 4.35 -3.72 -7.46
CA GLN A 202 5.15 -3.87 -8.69
C GLN A 202 5.69 -2.50 -9.15
N TYR A 203 4.82 -1.50 -9.33
CA TYR A 203 5.24 -0.14 -9.69
C TYR A 203 6.10 0.53 -8.62
N GLY A 204 5.87 0.26 -7.33
CA GLY A 204 6.73 0.74 -6.25
C GLY A 204 8.16 0.23 -6.38
N ILE A 205 8.32 -1.08 -6.61
CA ILE A 205 9.63 -1.71 -6.86
C ILE A 205 10.30 -1.09 -8.09
N TRP A 206 9.57 -0.97 -9.21
CA TRP A 206 10.11 -0.37 -10.44
C TRP A 206 10.51 1.10 -10.26
N ALA A 207 9.74 1.90 -9.52
CA ALA A 207 10.05 3.30 -9.22
C ALA A 207 11.35 3.45 -8.41
N LEU A 208 11.50 2.63 -7.36
CA LEU A 208 12.68 2.67 -6.49
C LEU A 208 13.95 2.20 -7.21
N SER A 209 13.84 1.16 -8.05
CA SER A 209 14.92 0.63 -8.87
C SER A 209 15.29 1.52 -10.06
N ALA A 210 14.31 2.16 -10.69
CA ALA A 210 14.55 3.13 -11.75
C ALA A 210 15.29 4.36 -11.22
N SER A 211 14.98 4.82 -10.01
CA SER A 211 15.63 5.97 -9.38
C SER A 211 17.15 5.75 -9.20
N GLY A 212 17.96 6.52 -9.96
CA GLY A 212 19.41 6.40 -10.06
C GLY A 212 19.90 5.36 -11.09
N HIS A 213 19.03 4.78 -11.91
CA HIS A 213 19.38 3.83 -12.95
C HIS A 213 19.85 4.51 -14.24
N LEU A 214 20.99 4.09 -14.79
CA LEU A 214 21.61 4.71 -15.97
C LEU A 214 20.69 4.79 -17.20
N LYS A 215 19.77 3.82 -17.36
CA LYS A 215 18.88 3.68 -18.54
C LYS A 215 17.41 4.07 -18.29
N TYR A 216 16.95 4.06 -17.03
CA TYR A 216 15.51 4.09 -16.70
C TYR A 216 15.09 5.17 -15.71
N ASP A 217 16.02 5.98 -15.21
CA ASP A 217 15.75 6.95 -14.15
C ASP A 217 14.71 8.04 -14.50
N HIS A 218 14.52 8.34 -15.79
CA HIS A 218 13.44 9.23 -16.23
C HIS A 218 12.03 8.62 -16.05
N TYR A 219 11.89 7.29 -15.96
CA TYR A 219 10.62 6.64 -15.65
C TYR A 219 10.30 6.60 -14.14
N ALA A 220 11.26 6.90 -13.27
CA ALA A 220 11.13 6.69 -11.83
C ALA A 220 9.97 7.47 -11.20
N GLU A 221 9.74 8.73 -11.63
CA GLU A 221 8.62 9.54 -11.15
C GLU A 221 7.27 9.04 -11.67
N ALA A 222 7.21 8.60 -12.93
CA ALA A 222 5.99 8.04 -13.52
C ALA A 222 5.56 6.77 -12.79
N PHE A 223 6.47 5.82 -12.59
CA PHE A 223 6.21 4.60 -11.83
C PHE A 223 5.79 4.89 -10.38
N TYR A 224 6.39 5.87 -9.71
CA TYR A 224 5.96 6.30 -8.37
C TYR A 224 4.52 6.83 -8.35
N LYS A 225 4.16 7.70 -9.32
CA LYS A 225 2.78 8.22 -9.44
C LYS A 225 1.78 7.09 -9.67
N ARG A 226 2.10 6.11 -10.52
CA ARG A 226 1.25 4.93 -10.71
C ARG A 226 1.16 4.06 -9.46
N ALA A 227 2.27 3.83 -8.75
CA ALA A 227 2.26 3.08 -7.48
C ALA A 227 1.31 3.71 -6.44
N ARG A 228 1.29 5.05 -6.34
CA ARG A 228 0.34 5.80 -5.51
C ARG A 228 -1.11 5.63 -5.97
N GLN A 229 -1.38 5.79 -7.26
CA GLN A 229 -2.73 5.65 -7.82
C GLN A 229 -3.31 4.26 -7.63
N TYR A 230 -2.54 3.19 -7.88
CA TYR A 230 -2.98 1.82 -7.62
C TYR A 230 -3.23 1.58 -6.13
N MET A 231 -2.39 2.12 -5.25
CA MET A 231 -2.59 2.00 -3.80
C MET A 231 -3.88 2.70 -3.33
N GLU A 232 -4.12 3.91 -3.82
CA GLU A 232 -5.33 4.69 -3.52
C GLU A 232 -6.58 4.04 -4.14
N ALA A 233 -6.47 3.41 -5.31
CA ALA A 233 -7.54 2.63 -5.93
C ALA A 233 -7.85 1.33 -5.17
N ASP A 234 -6.83 0.58 -4.71
CA ASP A 234 -7.01 -0.63 -3.89
C ASP A 234 -7.51 -0.30 -2.46
N GLU A 235 -7.25 0.90 -1.95
CA GLU A 235 -7.83 1.43 -0.69
C GLU A 235 -9.32 1.77 -0.84
N MET A 236 -9.73 2.33 -1.99
CA MET A 236 -11.12 2.66 -2.32
C MET A 236 -11.92 1.49 -2.93
N LYS A 237 -11.37 0.27 -2.92
CA LYS A 237 -11.96 -0.91 -3.57
C LYS A 237 -12.85 -1.69 -2.62
N SER A 238 -14.07 -2.01 -3.07
CA SER A 238 -15.10 -2.67 -2.25
C SER A 238 -15.35 -1.85 -0.98
N ASP A 239 -15.32 -2.45 0.23
CA ASP A 239 -15.47 -1.73 1.50
C ASP A 239 -14.10 -1.39 2.15
N GLY A 240 -13.02 -1.42 1.36
CA GLY A 240 -11.66 -1.16 1.85
C GLY A 240 -11.00 -2.36 2.53
N GLU A 241 -11.51 -3.58 2.36
CA GLU A 241 -10.87 -4.78 2.89
C GLU A 241 -9.66 -5.24 2.06
N HIS A 242 -9.63 -4.89 0.77
CA HIS A 242 -8.64 -5.39 -0.18
C HIS A 242 -7.20 -4.94 0.08
N PHE A 243 -7.00 -3.75 0.65
CA PHE A 243 -5.66 -3.25 0.95
C PHE A 243 -5.06 -3.79 2.25
N VAL A 244 -5.82 -4.53 3.06
CA VAL A 244 -5.37 -5.09 4.35
C VAL A 244 -4.56 -6.37 4.16
N THR A 245 -3.40 -6.25 3.49
CA THR A 245 -2.51 -7.39 3.21
C THR A 245 -1.02 -7.03 3.38
N VAL A 246 -0.20 -8.07 3.60
CA VAL A 246 1.27 -7.95 3.71
C VAL A 246 1.88 -7.28 2.46
N HIS A 247 1.34 -7.52 1.27
CA HIS A 247 1.86 -6.92 0.03
C HIS A 247 1.57 -5.41 -0.07
N HIS A 248 0.44 -4.93 0.42
CA HIS A 248 0.16 -3.48 0.48
C HIS A 248 1.02 -2.80 1.56
N ALA A 249 1.28 -3.49 2.68
CA ALA A 249 2.23 -3.03 3.69
C ALA A 249 3.65 -2.91 3.09
N GLN A 250 4.13 -3.94 2.38
CA GLN A 250 5.37 -3.88 1.60
C GLN A 250 5.36 -2.70 0.61
N ALA A 251 4.28 -2.48 -0.13
CA ALA A 251 4.19 -1.41 -1.11
C ALA A 251 4.27 -0.01 -0.47
N TRP A 252 3.57 0.23 0.66
CA TRP A 252 3.71 1.47 1.42
C TRP A 252 5.14 1.71 1.90
N ALA A 253 5.85 0.66 2.33
CA ALA A 253 7.26 0.76 2.72
C ALA A 253 8.16 1.23 1.56
N ILE A 254 7.93 0.69 0.35
CA ILE A 254 8.68 1.04 -0.85
C ILE A 254 8.34 2.44 -1.34
N ILE A 255 7.07 2.83 -1.31
CA ILE A 255 6.59 4.19 -1.63
C ILE A 255 7.22 5.21 -0.67
N ALA A 256 7.15 4.98 0.65
CA ALA A 256 7.76 5.86 1.65
C ALA A 256 9.28 5.96 1.48
N SER A 257 9.95 4.86 1.14
CA SER A 257 11.40 4.83 0.86
C SER A 257 11.77 5.63 -0.39
N TYR A 258 10.98 5.54 -1.46
CA TYR A 258 11.14 6.36 -2.66
C TYR A 258 10.95 7.85 -2.32
N GLU A 259 9.87 8.21 -1.62
CA GLU A 259 9.58 9.58 -1.24
C GLU A 259 10.70 10.17 -0.35
N ALA A 260 11.23 9.40 0.60
CA ALA A 260 12.37 9.81 1.43
C ALA A 260 13.67 9.97 0.62
N LYS A 261 13.92 9.11 -0.38
CA LYS A 261 15.08 9.20 -1.29
C LYS A 261 15.00 10.43 -2.21
N ALA A 262 13.79 10.78 -2.64
CA ALA A 262 13.48 12.04 -3.36
C ALA A 262 13.34 13.26 -2.41
N MET A 263 13.67 13.10 -1.12
CA MET A 263 13.57 14.12 -0.07
C MET A 263 12.16 14.72 0.14
N LEU A 264 11.10 14.05 -0.31
CA LEU A 264 9.69 14.45 -0.17
C LEU A 264 9.17 14.12 1.25
N PHE A 265 9.87 14.58 2.28
CA PHE A 265 9.74 14.09 3.67
C PHE A 265 8.31 14.16 4.25
N THR A 266 7.50 15.15 3.88
CA THR A 266 6.11 15.22 4.33
C THR A 266 5.23 14.14 3.73
N ARG A 267 5.42 13.82 2.43
CA ARG A 267 4.74 12.67 1.80
C ARG A 267 5.26 11.36 2.39
N ALA A 268 6.58 11.22 2.49
CA ALA A 268 7.23 10.03 3.04
C ALA A 268 6.71 9.70 4.45
N SER A 269 6.52 10.71 5.30
CA SER A 269 5.98 10.54 6.65
C SER A 269 4.50 10.13 6.65
N MET A 270 3.66 10.69 5.76
CA MET A 270 2.27 10.25 5.62
C MET A 270 2.17 8.80 5.11
N SER A 271 3.01 8.43 4.13
CA SER A 271 3.13 7.06 3.63
C SER A 271 3.65 6.11 4.71
N ALA A 272 4.60 6.56 5.55
CA ALA A 272 5.06 5.83 6.72
C ALA A 272 3.95 5.64 7.78
N SER A 273 3.13 6.66 8.04
CA SER A 273 1.97 6.53 8.95
C SER A 273 0.95 5.52 8.44
N ARG A 274 0.66 5.54 7.12
CA ARG A 274 -0.20 4.52 6.49
C ARG A 274 0.42 3.12 6.59
N TYR A 275 1.73 2.99 6.40
CA TYR A 275 2.45 1.72 6.58
C TYR A 275 2.34 1.18 8.01
N VAL A 276 2.70 1.99 9.01
CA VAL A 276 2.63 1.61 10.43
C VAL A 276 1.22 1.23 10.82
N ARG A 277 0.22 2.02 10.43
CA ARG A 277 -1.18 1.72 10.73
C ARG A 277 -1.63 0.39 10.13
N LEU A 278 -1.24 0.11 8.90
CA LEU A 278 -1.56 -1.15 8.22
C LEU A 278 -0.89 -2.35 8.91
N VAL A 279 0.37 -2.22 9.32
CA VAL A 279 1.12 -3.24 10.06
C VAL A 279 0.50 -3.54 11.43
N GLN A 280 0.00 -2.52 12.14
CA GLN A 280 -0.75 -2.67 13.39
C GLN A 280 -2.13 -3.32 13.17
N MET A 281 -2.84 -2.94 12.11
CA MET A 281 -4.12 -3.59 11.73
C MET A 281 -3.91 -5.07 11.41
N LEU A 282 -2.78 -5.42 10.81
CA LEU A 282 -2.39 -6.81 10.53
C LEU A 282 -1.87 -7.57 11.78
N GLY A 283 -1.68 -6.89 12.92
CA GLY A 283 -1.18 -7.46 14.17
C GLY A 283 0.27 -7.95 14.13
N LEU A 284 1.09 -7.41 13.23
CA LEU A 284 2.47 -7.90 13.01
C LEU A 284 3.46 -7.45 14.11
N ASP A 285 3.03 -6.54 14.98
CA ASP A 285 3.72 -6.07 16.18
C ASP A 285 3.79 -7.11 17.31
N ARG A 286 2.97 -8.16 17.24
CA ARG A 286 2.79 -9.17 18.30
C ARG A 286 2.82 -10.63 17.82
N LEU A 287 3.61 -10.92 16.78
CA LEU A 287 3.69 -12.24 16.13
C LEU A 287 4.27 -13.34 17.03
N ASP A 288 5.03 -12.99 18.06
CA ASP A 288 5.70 -13.92 18.97
C ASP A 288 5.14 -13.84 20.41
N ARG A 289 3.91 -13.31 20.58
CA ARG A 289 3.18 -13.28 21.86
C ARG A 289 2.66 -14.68 22.23
N GLU A 290 2.69 -15.01 23.51
CA GLU A 290 2.00 -16.17 24.07
C GLU A 290 0.54 -15.81 24.43
N GLY A 291 -0.45 -16.45 23.77
CA GLY A 291 -1.89 -16.34 24.08
C GLY A 291 -2.75 -15.68 22.97
N ASP A 292 -3.90 -16.29 22.67
CA ASP A 292 -4.83 -15.90 21.59
C ASP A 292 -6.03 -15.07 22.11
N ASP A 293 -5.81 -13.81 22.46
CA ASP A 293 -6.89 -12.91 22.92
C ASP A 293 -7.60 -12.14 21.80
N ILE A 294 -7.03 -12.08 20.59
CA ILE A 294 -7.44 -11.15 19.53
C ILE A 294 -7.59 -11.88 18.18
N PRO A 295 -8.74 -11.77 17.50
CA PRO A 295 -8.94 -12.40 16.19
C PRO A 295 -7.85 -12.00 15.16
N PRO A 296 -7.27 -12.97 14.43
CA PRO A 296 -6.20 -12.68 13.49
C PRO A 296 -6.77 -12.09 12.20
N THR A 297 -6.22 -10.93 11.79
CA THR A 297 -6.59 -10.23 10.54
C THR A 297 -6.06 -10.94 9.29
N LEU A 298 -5.00 -11.73 9.46
CA LEU A 298 -4.44 -12.60 8.43
C LEU A 298 -4.79 -14.06 8.71
N GLY A 299 -4.90 -14.87 7.65
CA GLY A 299 -5.00 -16.33 7.79
C GLY A 299 -3.80 -16.94 8.53
N PRO A 300 -3.93 -18.19 8.99
CA PRO A 300 -2.86 -18.89 9.72
C PRO A 300 -1.58 -18.96 8.87
N ILE A 301 -0.44 -18.85 9.56
CA ILE A 301 0.89 -18.91 8.95
C ILE A 301 1.05 -20.27 8.25
N SER A 302 1.33 -20.26 6.94
CA SER A 302 1.46 -21.49 6.16
C SER A 302 2.82 -22.17 6.29
N ASN A 303 3.88 -21.40 6.58
CA ASN A 303 5.25 -21.89 6.74
C ASN A 303 6.14 -20.83 7.43
N TRP A 304 7.32 -21.24 7.89
CA TRP A 304 8.26 -20.34 8.59
C TRP A 304 8.71 -19.14 7.74
N THR A 305 8.91 -19.30 6.42
CA THR A 305 9.28 -18.17 5.53
C THR A 305 8.19 -17.10 5.46
N GLU A 306 6.92 -17.47 5.67
CA GLU A 306 5.82 -16.52 5.78
C GLU A 306 5.81 -15.78 7.12
N LEU A 307 6.05 -16.48 8.23
CA LEU A 307 6.22 -15.85 9.54
C LEU A 307 7.38 -14.85 9.51
N GLU A 308 8.52 -15.24 8.97
CA GLU A 308 9.70 -14.37 8.90
C GLU A 308 9.50 -13.18 7.96
N GLU A 309 8.78 -13.34 6.84
CA GLU A 309 8.38 -12.20 5.99
C GLU A 309 7.44 -11.24 6.75
N ARG A 310 6.46 -11.77 7.52
CA ARG A 310 5.60 -10.95 8.39
C ARG A 310 6.40 -10.19 9.45
N ARG A 311 7.39 -10.82 10.10
CA ARG A 311 8.31 -10.13 11.05
C ARG A 311 9.10 -9.03 10.37
N ARG A 312 9.67 -9.31 9.20
CA ARG A 312 10.50 -8.35 8.45
C ARG A 312 9.70 -7.15 7.98
N VAL A 313 8.43 -7.33 7.57
CA VAL A 313 7.51 -6.24 7.27
C VAL A 313 7.25 -5.38 8.52
N PHE A 314 6.96 -5.96 9.68
CA PHE A 314 6.84 -5.19 10.92
C PHE A 314 8.10 -4.36 11.23
N TRP A 315 9.27 -4.98 11.21
CA TRP A 315 10.53 -4.30 11.51
C TRP A 315 10.92 -3.25 10.45
N GLY A 316 10.50 -3.44 9.19
CA GLY A 316 10.59 -2.41 8.16
C GLY A 316 9.73 -1.18 8.49
N ALA A 317 8.54 -1.36 9.08
CA ALA A 317 7.71 -0.23 9.52
C ALA A 317 8.34 0.52 10.69
N PHE A 318 8.91 -0.21 11.67
CA PHE A 318 9.67 0.37 12.77
C PHE A 318 10.87 1.21 12.29
N ALA A 319 11.64 0.70 11.33
CA ALA A 319 12.76 1.44 10.76
C ALA A 319 12.32 2.72 10.02
N ILE A 320 11.25 2.64 9.20
CA ILE A 320 10.73 3.79 8.45
C ILE A 320 10.10 4.85 9.38
N ASP A 321 9.40 4.44 10.43
CA ASP A 321 8.88 5.35 11.47
C ASP A 321 10.02 6.10 12.18
N ALA A 322 11.06 5.37 12.60
CA ALA A 322 12.27 5.97 13.18
C ALA A 322 12.99 6.92 12.19
N HIS A 323 13.06 6.59 10.90
CA HIS A 323 13.62 7.47 9.86
C HIS A 323 12.82 8.76 9.70
N ALA A 324 11.48 8.68 9.71
CA ALA A 324 10.61 9.86 9.65
C ALA A 324 10.78 10.74 10.89
N ASN A 325 10.87 10.13 12.08
CA ASN A 325 11.14 10.81 13.35
C ASN A 325 12.50 11.52 13.37
N MET A 326 13.58 10.85 12.93
CA MET A 326 14.91 11.45 12.85
C MET A 326 14.94 12.67 11.91
N ALA A 327 14.30 12.55 10.74
CA ALA A 327 14.27 13.60 9.72
C ALA A 327 13.46 14.82 10.19
N THR A 328 12.22 14.63 10.65
CA THR A 328 11.24 15.69 10.90
C THR A 328 11.15 16.13 12.36
N GLY A 329 11.48 15.25 13.30
CA GLY A 329 11.18 15.41 14.71
C GLY A 329 9.73 15.11 15.12
N TRP A 330 8.89 14.62 14.22
CA TRP A 330 7.53 14.17 14.55
C TRP A 330 7.57 12.87 15.36
N ALA A 331 6.64 12.70 16.30
CA ALA A 331 6.68 11.56 17.22
C ALA A 331 6.49 10.22 16.49
N ASN A 332 7.24 9.21 16.92
CA ASN A 332 7.09 7.82 16.45
C ASN A 332 5.72 7.28 16.85
N MET A 333 5.15 6.44 15.99
CA MET A 333 3.90 5.73 16.23
C MET A 333 4.14 4.34 16.84
N ILE A 334 5.32 3.74 16.66
CA ILE A 334 5.69 2.46 17.27
C ILE A 334 6.57 2.69 18.49
N LYS A 335 6.04 2.39 19.67
CA LYS A 335 6.83 2.34 20.90
C LYS A 335 7.52 0.99 21.04
N SER A 336 8.76 1.01 21.51
CA SER A 336 9.60 -0.17 21.69
C SER A 336 9.07 -1.13 22.77
N GLU A 337 8.44 -0.57 23.82
CA GLU A 337 7.85 -1.29 24.96
C GLU A 337 6.63 -2.15 24.59
N ASP A 338 5.92 -1.77 23.53
CA ASP A 338 4.68 -2.45 23.10
C ASP A 338 4.97 -3.61 22.11
N VAL A 339 6.23 -3.85 21.72
CA VAL A 339 6.62 -4.82 20.68
C VAL A 339 6.77 -6.24 21.23
N MET A 340 5.93 -7.16 20.74
CA MET A 340 5.95 -8.60 21.07
C MET A 340 6.31 -9.46 19.84
N THR A 341 7.14 -8.94 18.94
CA THR A 341 7.69 -9.63 17.77
C THR A 341 9.21 -9.72 17.89
N ARG A 342 9.79 -10.90 17.64
CA ARG A 342 11.24 -11.13 17.68
C ARG A 342 11.95 -10.41 16.52
N LEU A 343 13.23 -10.09 16.70
CA LEU A 343 14.06 -9.50 15.65
C LEU A 343 14.16 -10.41 14.41
N PRO A 344 14.42 -9.86 13.21
CA PRO A 344 14.58 -10.64 11.99
C PRO A 344 15.71 -11.68 12.06
N SER A 345 15.55 -12.77 11.32
CA SER A 345 16.54 -13.84 11.13
C SER A 345 17.69 -13.42 10.22
N SER A 346 18.71 -14.27 10.11
CA SER A 346 19.75 -14.15 9.10
C SER A 346 19.15 -14.19 7.69
N GLU A 347 19.84 -13.57 6.74
CA GLU A 347 19.40 -13.54 5.35
C GLU A 347 19.51 -14.93 4.70
N GLU A 348 20.55 -15.69 5.10
CA GLU A 348 20.80 -17.06 4.69
C GLU A 348 19.72 -18.03 5.21
N ALA A 349 19.16 -17.79 6.40
CA ALA A 349 18.02 -18.55 6.91
C ALA A 349 16.74 -18.20 6.14
N PHE A 350 16.44 -16.91 5.98
CA PHE A 350 15.25 -16.42 5.29
C PHE A 350 15.16 -16.94 3.86
N MET A 351 16.22 -16.74 3.07
CA MET A 351 16.32 -17.16 1.66
C MET A 351 16.35 -18.68 1.47
N ALA A 352 16.85 -19.44 2.45
CA ALA A 352 16.84 -20.90 2.42
C ALA A 352 15.55 -21.52 3.00
N GLY A 353 14.65 -20.71 3.58
CA GLY A 353 13.47 -21.17 4.30
C GLY A 353 13.81 -22.06 5.52
N ARG A 354 14.96 -21.83 6.16
CA ARG A 354 15.38 -22.59 7.35
C ARG A 354 14.98 -21.85 8.62
N GLU A 355 14.29 -22.52 9.52
CA GLU A 355 13.94 -21.95 10.81
C GLU A 355 15.17 -21.54 11.62
N GLU A 356 15.16 -20.30 12.08
CA GLU A 356 16.15 -19.70 12.97
C GLU A 356 15.41 -18.99 14.11
N LYS A 357 15.82 -19.24 15.36
CA LYS A 357 15.21 -18.63 16.54
C LYS A 357 15.97 -17.37 16.93
N THR A 358 15.28 -16.24 16.91
CA THR A 358 15.83 -14.91 17.20
C THR A 358 15.36 -14.37 18.56
N VAL A 359 15.97 -13.25 18.99
CA VAL A 359 15.75 -12.59 20.29
C VAL A 359 14.84 -11.37 20.14
N PHE A 360 14.28 -10.87 21.25
CA PHE A 360 13.59 -9.59 21.31
C PHE A 360 14.59 -8.42 21.36
N LEU A 361 14.12 -7.21 21.03
CA LEU A 361 14.97 -6.01 20.89
C LEU A 361 15.73 -5.65 22.19
N GLU A 362 15.08 -5.70 23.36
CA GLU A 362 15.74 -5.35 24.62
C GLU A 362 16.83 -6.35 25.04
N GLU A 363 16.74 -7.62 24.62
CA GLU A 363 17.76 -8.64 24.92
C GLU A 363 19.13 -8.27 24.30
N VAL A 364 19.14 -7.57 23.16
CA VAL A 364 20.37 -7.12 22.49
C VAL A 364 21.22 -6.21 23.38
N PHE A 365 20.59 -5.31 24.14
CA PHE A 365 21.32 -4.42 25.05
C PHE A 365 21.90 -5.15 26.27
N THR A 366 21.50 -6.41 26.50
CA THR A 366 22.11 -7.30 27.51
C THR A 366 23.17 -8.24 26.93
N GLY A 367 23.50 -8.12 25.64
CA GLY A 367 24.53 -8.89 24.96
C GLY A 367 24.03 -10.06 24.12
N ALA A 368 22.71 -10.16 23.86
CA ALA A 368 22.18 -11.17 22.96
C ALA A 368 22.64 -10.93 21.50
N PRO A 369 23.02 -11.98 20.75
CA PRO A 369 23.47 -11.85 19.37
C PRO A 369 22.32 -11.47 18.43
N PHE A 370 22.65 -10.74 17.36
CA PHE A 370 21.68 -10.28 16.36
C PHE A 370 22.22 -10.37 14.92
N GLU A 371 21.29 -10.29 13.96
CA GLU A 371 21.49 -10.52 12.53
C GLU A 371 21.54 -9.23 11.70
N SER A 372 21.96 -9.30 10.43
CA SER A 372 22.32 -8.12 9.62
C SER A 372 21.23 -7.06 9.50
N PHE A 373 19.97 -7.45 9.25
CA PHE A 373 18.85 -6.50 9.22
C PHE A 373 18.52 -5.97 10.62
N SER A 374 18.58 -6.83 11.63
CA SER A 374 18.40 -6.49 13.04
C SER A 374 19.40 -5.44 13.53
N GLY A 375 20.62 -5.39 12.96
CA GLY A 375 21.57 -4.31 13.21
C GLY A 375 21.04 -2.93 12.83
N ALA A 376 20.37 -2.79 11.69
CA ALA A 376 19.74 -1.53 11.29
C ALA A 376 18.58 -1.13 12.24
N ILE A 377 17.83 -2.12 12.76
CA ILE A 377 16.78 -1.91 13.76
C ILE A 377 17.34 -1.40 15.09
N VAL A 378 18.44 -2.00 15.57
CA VAL A 378 19.12 -1.57 16.80
C VAL A 378 19.64 -0.13 16.67
N ILE A 379 20.23 0.22 15.52
CA ILE A 379 20.60 1.61 15.20
C ILE A 379 19.40 2.56 15.24
N CYS A 380 18.26 2.16 14.67
CA CYS A 380 17.04 2.97 14.70
C CYS A 380 16.54 3.20 16.13
N GLU A 381 16.59 2.19 17.01
CA GLU A 381 16.21 2.35 18.43
C GLU A 381 17.15 3.29 19.19
N VAL A 382 18.46 3.14 18.98
CA VAL A 382 19.48 4.01 19.57
C VAL A 382 19.26 5.47 19.14
N PHE A 383 19.10 5.74 17.85
CA PHE A 383 18.82 7.10 17.39
C PHE A 383 17.48 7.65 17.87
N LYS A 384 16.43 6.82 17.93
CA LYS A 384 15.10 7.21 18.47
C LYS A 384 15.18 7.62 19.94
N THR A 385 15.92 6.86 20.75
CA THR A 385 16.11 7.15 22.18
C THR A 385 17.01 8.37 22.41
N ILE A 386 18.07 8.54 21.62
CA ILE A 386 18.90 9.77 21.62
C ILE A 386 18.09 10.99 21.22
N LEU A 387 17.29 10.95 20.13
CA LEU A 387 16.47 12.09 19.71
C LEU A 387 15.49 12.51 20.83
N ARG A 388 14.87 11.54 21.51
CA ARG A 388 14.00 11.77 22.67
C ARG A 388 14.76 12.36 23.87
N HIS A 389 16.02 12.03 24.05
CA HIS A 389 16.87 12.65 25.07
C HIS A 389 17.23 14.10 24.72
N VAL A 390 17.74 14.35 23.51
CA VAL A 390 18.22 15.66 23.07
C VAL A 390 17.09 16.69 22.88
N HIS A 391 15.97 16.29 22.27
CA HIS A 391 14.88 17.22 21.94
C HIS A 391 13.62 17.09 22.81
N GLY A 392 13.58 16.11 23.71
CA GLY A 392 12.45 15.84 24.60
C GLY A 392 12.72 16.20 26.07
N ALA A 393 13.66 17.10 26.35
CA ALA A 393 13.98 17.55 27.70
C ALA A 393 12.77 18.25 28.35
N LYS A 394 12.47 17.87 29.60
CA LYS A 394 11.37 18.43 30.40
C LYS A 394 11.90 19.42 31.44
N PRO A 395 11.08 20.38 31.92
CA PRO A 395 11.46 21.26 33.03
C PRO A 395 11.85 20.50 34.31
N SER A 396 11.30 19.31 34.52
CA SER A 396 11.59 18.41 35.65
C SER A 396 12.90 17.62 35.51
N ASP A 397 13.68 17.80 34.44
CA ASP A 397 14.86 16.96 34.19
C ASP A 397 16.12 17.41 34.94
N HIS A 398 16.10 18.62 35.54
CA HIS A 398 17.20 19.20 36.32
C HIS A 398 18.60 19.03 35.69
N PRO A 399 18.82 19.52 34.44
CA PRO A 399 20.13 19.46 33.78
C PRO A 399 21.25 20.20 34.52
N GLU A 400 20.92 21.09 35.44
CA GLU A 400 21.84 21.75 36.36
C GLU A 400 22.42 20.80 37.43
N ASP A 401 21.72 19.73 37.82
CA ASP A 401 22.23 18.71 38.75
C ASP A 401 22.94 17.59 37.99
N LEU A 402 24.28 17.69 37.92
CA LEU A 402 25.15 16.68 37.33
C LEU A 402 25.04 15.29 37.97
N MET A 403 24.73 15.21 39.26
CA MET A 403 24.74 13.97 40.02
C MET A 403 23.39 13.26 39.94
N ASN A 404 22.31 13.93 40.36
CA ASN A 404 20.98 13.32 40.52
C ASN A 404 19.97 13.79 39.46
N GLY A 405 20.32 14.78 38.63
CA GLY A 405 19.45 15.28 37.57
C GLY A 405 19.02 14.18 36.60
N ALA A 406 17.72 14.10 36.32
CA ALA A 406 17.15 13.07 35.46
C ALA A 406 17.67 13.17 34.02
N TYR A 407 18.08 14.36 33.56
CA TYR A 407 18.80 14.53 32.30
C TYR A 407 20.09 13.71 32.27
N TRP A 408 20.99 13.94 33.24
CA TRP A 408 22.31 13.29 33.28
C TRP A 408 22.23 11.81 33.63
N LYS A 409 21.23 11.38 34.40
CA LYS A 409 20.92 9.96 34.56
C LYS A 409 20.58 9.30 33.20
N ARG A 410 19.61 9.84 32.47
CA ARG A 410 19.23 9.34 31.12
C ARG A 410 20.41 9.38 30.15
N HIS A 411 21.25 10.41 30.23
CA HIS A 411 22.45 10.53 29.39
C HIS A 411 23.44 9.38 29.64
N ARG A 412 23.76 9.10 30.91
CA ARG A 412 24.64 7.99 31.31
C ARG A 412 24.04 6.64 30.94
N ASP A 413 22.73 6.45 31.11
CA ASP A 413 22.05 5.22 30.72
C ASP A 413 22.16 4.96 29.20
N LEU A 414 22.13 6.01 28.37
CA LEU A 414 22.35 5.91 26.93
C LEU A 414 23.82 5.65 26.55
N ASP A 415 24.79 6.31 27.19
CA ASP A 415 26.21 6.04 26.93
C ASP A 415 26.62 4.61 27.36
N ASN A 416 26.03 4.11 28.45
CA ASN A 416 26.17 2.73 28.88
C ASN A 416 25.57 1.76 27.84
N ARG A 417 24.35 2.00 27.32
CA ARG A 417 23.76 1.19 26.25
C ARG A 417 24.62 1.19 24.98
N LEU A 418 25.17 2.34 24.57
CA LEU A 418 26.11 2.43 23.44
C LEU A 418 27.39 1.62 23.69
N SER A 419 27.98 1.76 24.88
CA SER A 419 29.18 1.01 25.29
C SER A 419 28.94 -0.50 25.28
N SER A 420 27.77 -0.96 25.76
CA SER A 420 27.36 -2.37 25.67
C SER A 420 27.21 -2.85 24.22
N LEU A 421 26.66 -2.03 23.31
CA LEU A 421 26.55 -2.38 21.89
C LEU A 421 27.91 -2.53 21.21
N PHE A 422 28.90 -1.69 21.54
CA PHE A 422 30.27 -1.86 21.08
C PHE A 422 30.93 -3.12 21.68
N MET A 423 30.77 -3.35 22.98
CA MET A 423 31.36 -4.49 23.70
C MET A 423 30.84 -5.84 23.21
N PHE A 424 29.53 -5.94 22.97
CA PHE A 424 28.85 -7.16 22.54
C PHE A 424 28.59 -7.22 21.03
N LEU A 425 29.20 -6.33 20.24
CA LEU A 425 29.02 -6.28 18.79
C LEU A 425 29.30 -7.67 18.16
N PRO A 426 28.34 -8.31 17.47
CA PRO A 426 28.52 -9.64 16.89
C PRO A 426 29.66 -9.68 15.85
N GLU A 427 30.35 -10.82 15.74
CA GLU A 427 31.55 -10.97 14.90
C GLU A 427 31.35 -10.55 13.43
N LYS A 428 30.15 -10.79 12.88
CA LYS A 428 29.76 -10.39 11.51
C LYS A 428 29.80 -8.87 11.27
N PHE A 429 29.71 -8.05 12.31
CA PHE A 429 29.80 -6.60 12.22
C PHE A 429 31.18 -6.07 12.61
N ARG A 430 32.14 -6.91 13.04
CA ARG A 430 33.46 -6.44 13.50
C ARG A 430 34.37 -6.07 12.32
N LEU A 431 34.92 -4.87 12.39
CA LEU A 431 35.90 -4.35 11.45
C LEU A 431 37.32 -4.57 12.02
N PRO A 432 38.37 -4.76 11.19
CA PRO A 432 38.38 -4.66 9.72
C PRO A 432 37.90 -5.92 8.97
N GLN A 433 37.71 -7.06 9.64
CA GLN A 433 37.49 -8.37 9.01
C GLN A 433 36.26 -8.40 8.09
N ARG A 434 35.22 -7.63 8.43
CA ARG A 434 33.95 -7.55 7.69
C ARG A 434 33.76 -6.26 6.89
N SER A 435 34.86 -5.57 6.54
CA SER A 435 34.84 -4.31 5.78
C SER A 435 34.20 -4.37 4.37
N GLN A 436 34.02 -5.57 3.80
CA GLN A 436 33.30 -5.75 2.53
C GLN A 436 31.78 -5.90 2.71
N ASP A 437 31.29 -6.15 3.93
CA ASP A 437 29.88 -6.31 4.24
C ASP A 437 29.22 -4.92 4.45
N PRO A 438 28.23 -4.52 3.62
CA PRO A 438 27.56 -3.24 3.79
C PRO A 438 26.88 -3.08 5.15
N ALA A 439 26.36 -4.16 5.75
CA ALA A 439 25.68 -4.12 7.04
C ALA A 439 26.67 -3.90 8.20
N ALA A 440 27.87 -4.49 8.12
CA ALA A 440 28.97 -4.24 9.05
C ALA A 440 29.39 -2.76 9.01
N VAL A 441 29.67 -2.24 7.82
CA VAL A 441 30.10 -0.85 7.65
C VAL A 441 29.01 0.13 8.12
N HIS A 442 27.77 -0.10 7.71
CA HIS A 442 26.61 0.72 8.10
C HIS A 442 26.39 0.73 9.62
N THR A 443 26.51 -0.42 10.29
CA THR A 443 26.32 -0.51 11.75
C THR A 443 27.39 0.29 12.49
N ASN A 444 28.68 0.10 12.16
CA ASN A 444 29.76 0.81 12.86
C ASN A 444 29.70 2.33 12.63
N LEU A 445 29.49 2.78 11.39
CA LEU A 445 29.33 4.20 11.06
C LEU A 445 28.24 4.86 11.90
N ASN A 446 27.10 4.18 12.08
CA ASN A 446 25.97 4.74 12.81
C ASN A 446 26.07 4.58 14.33
N LEU A 447 26.79 3.59 14.86
CA LEU A 447 27.14 3.56 16.29
C LEU A 447 28.02 4.76 16.65
N HIS A 448 29.07 5.06 15.87
CA HIS A 448 29.89 6.25 16.09
C HIS A 448 29.11 7.56 15.90
N ALA A 449 28.22 7.63 14.89
CA ALA A 449 27.33 8.79 14.73
C ALA A 449 26.36 8.96 15.91
N SER A 450 25.93 7.87 16.55
CA SER A 450 25.09 7.89 17.76
C SER A 450 25.84 8.50 18.95
N VAL A 451 27.09 8.07 19.18
CA VAL A 451 28.00 8.67 20.18
C VAL A 451 28.17 10.17 19.91
N ILE A 452 28.35 10.57 18.64
CA ILE A 452 28.49 11.98 18.25
C ILE A 452 27.23 12.80 18.59
N CYS A 453 26.05 12.30 18.21
CA CYS A 453 24.78 12.99 18.50
C CYS A 453 24.53 13.13 20.01
N LEU A 454 24.86 12.10 20.80
CA LEU A 454 24.71 12.10 22.24
C LEU A 454 25.65 13.12 22.91
N HIS A 455 26.95 13.08 22.61
CA HIS A 455 27.93 13.97 23.27
C HIS A 455 27.89 15.42 22.80
N HIS A 456 27.46 15.73 21.56
CA HIS A 456 27.18 17.13 21.19
C HIS A 456 26.10 17.75 22.08
N ALA A 457 25.07 16.98 22.47
CA ALA A 457 24.04 17.46 23.40
C ALA A 457 24.53 17.59 24.85
N ALA A 458 25.48 16.75 25.28
CA ALA A 458 26.16 16.93 26.58
C ALA A 458 26.91 18.26 26.63
N ILE A 459 27.75 18.53 25.62
CA ILE A 459 28.53 19.78 25.51
C ILE A 459 27.59 20.99 25.51
N GLU A 460 26.56 20.99 24.66
CA GLU A 460 25.60 22.10 24.62
C GLU A 460 24.91 22.33 25.98
N THR A 461 24.64 21.27 26.73
CA THR A 461 24.04 21.37 28.07
C THR A 461 25.04 21.94 29.08
N VAL A 462 26.29 21.50 29.07
CA VAL A 462 27.36 22.04 29.92
C VAL A 462 27.56 23.53 29.65
N GLU A 463 27.68 23.93 28.38
CA GLU A 463 27.85 25.33 27.96
C GLU A 463 26.64 26.19 28.35
N LYS A 464 25.42 25.67 28.23
CA LYS A 464 24.19 26.40 28.55
C LYS A 464 24.01 26.65 30.06
N PHE A 465 24.45 25.73 30.90
CA PHE A 465 24.26 25.81 32.36
C PHE A 465 25.53 26.19 33.13
N GLY A 466 26.67 26.37 32.45
CA GLY A 466 27.94 26.76 33.08
C GLY A 466 28.51 25.69 34.00
N LEU A 467 28.42 24.42 33.58
CA LEU A 467 28.82 23.25 34.37
C LEU A 467 30.32 22.96 34.22
N ASP A 468 30.85 22.03 35.03
CA ASP A 468 32.28 21.65 35.05
C ASP A 468 32.82 21.21 33.67
N ASP A 469 33.89 21.89 33.23
CA ASP A 469 34.62 21.65 31.97
C ASP A 469 35.16 20.22 31.86
N SER A 470 35.36 19.50 32.96
CA SER A 470 35.73 18.08 32.94
C SER A 470 34.77 17.24 32.09
N ILE A 471 33.47 17.52 32.13
CA ILE A 471 32.45 16.77 31.37
C ILE A 471 32.46 17.18 29.89
N LYS A 472 32.71 18.48 29.61
CA LYS A 472 32.93 18.98 28.25
C LYS A 472 34.15 18.30 27.64
N GLN A 473 35.28 18.25 28.34
CA GLN A 473 36.51 17.63 27.86
C GLN A 473 36.39 16.12 27.63
N ASN A 474 35.72 15.39 28.53
CA ASN A 474 35.41 13.98 28.34
C ASN A 474 34.52 13.74 27.11
N SER A 475 33.51 14.61 26.89
CA SER A 475 32.65 14.54 25.72
C SER A 475 33.40 14.87 24.42
N ILE A 476 34.28 15.88 24.42
CA ILE A 476 35.16 16.21 23.29
C ILE A 476 36.06 15.02 22.92
N CYS A 477 36.60 14.30 23.91
CA CYS A 477 37.37 13.08 23.68
C CYS A 477 36.54 12.01 22.93
N ARG A 478 35.34 11.70 23.44
CA ARG A 478 34.41 10.74 22.80
C ARG A 478 33.99 11.16 21.38
N LEU A 479 33.79 12.46 21.15
CA LEU A 479 33.51 13.02 19.82
C LEU A 479 34.67 12.80 18.86
N ARG A 480 35.89 13.21 19.24
CA ARG A 480 37.09 13.11 18.38
C ARG A 480 37.36 11.65 17.98
N THR A 481 37.40 10.73 18.94
CA THR A 481 37.61 9.30 18.66
C THR A 481 36.53 8.72 17.74
N SER A 482 35.26 9.10 17.92
CA SER A 482 34.18 8.63 17.05
C SER A 482 34.27 9.17 15.63
N ALA A 483 34.71 10.42 15.45
CA ALA A 483 34.95 10.99 14.12
C ALA A 483 36.17 10.35 13.43
N GLU A 484 37.25 10.09 14.18
CA GLU A 484 38.44 9.38 13.70
C GLU A 484 38.12 7.96 13.23
N GLU A 485 37.30 7.20 13.97
CA GLU A 485 36.86 5.86 13.56
C GLU A 485 35.96 5.91 12.32
N ILE A 486 35.05 6.88 12.21
CA ILE A 486 34.28 7.09 10.96
C ILE A 486 35.25 7.32 9.78
N VAL A 487 36.30 8.11 9.95
CA VAL A 487 37.32 8.34 8.90
C VAL A 487 38.12 7.07 8.60
N SER A 488 38.47 6.27 9.62
CA SER A 488 39.12 4.97 9.49
C SER A 488 38.29 4.03 8.62
N ILE A 489 36.99 3.92 8.91
CA ILE A 489 36.03 3.12 8.16
C ILE A 489 35.92 3.60 6.70
N ILE A 490 35.85 4.91 6.45
CA ILE A 490 35.85 5.47 5.07
C ILE A 490 37.12 5.06 4.32
N LYS A 491 38.31 5.22 4.93
CA LYS A 491 39.60 4.86 4.33
C LYS A 491 39.60 3.37 3.94
N MET A 492 39.18 2.49 4.85
CA MET A 492 39.11 1.03 4.67
C MET A 492 38.09 0.58 3.60
N THR A 493 37.00 1.33 3.41
CA THR A 493 35.88 0.94 2.54
C THR A 493 35.82 1.73 1.23
N SER A 494 36.79 2.61 1.00
CA SER A 494 36.92 3.52 -0.17
C SER A 494 36.83 2.83 -1.55
N HIS A 495 37.09 1.53 -1.63
CA HIS A 495 36.97 0.75 -2.86
C HIS A 495 35.52 0.36 -3.22
N THR A 496 34.56 0.45 -2.30
CA THR A 496 33.20 -0.09 -2.45
C THR A 496 32.14 1.02 -2.34
N ALA A 497 32.07 1.87 -3.37
CA ALA A 497 31.20 3.06 -3.39
C ALA A 497 29.68 2.78 -3.24
N SER A 498 29.22 1.53 -3.39
CA SER A 498 27.82 1.16 -3.16
C SER A 498 27.39 1.21 -1.69
N ILE A 499 28.32 1.07 -0.74
CA ILE A 499 28.01 0.98 0.71
C ILE A 499 27.45 2.31 1.26
N PHE A 500 27.84 3.44 0.67
CA PHE A 500 27.46 4.77 1.15
C PHE A 500 26.11 5.29 0.63
N LYS A 501 25.32 4.46 -0.06
CA LYS A 501 24.07 4.89 -0.75
C LYS A 501 22.84 5.11 0.16
N THR A 502 22.98 5.07 1.49
CA THR A 502 21.85 5.21 2.44
C THR A 502 21.81 6.59 3.11
N GLN A 503 20.62 7.02 3.56
CA GLN A 503 20.48 8.27 4.34
C GLN A 503 21.29 8.25 5.64
N LEU A 504 21.37 7.11 6.33
CA LEU A 504 22.10 7.01 7.59
C LEU A 504 23.63 7.01 7.39
N CYS A 505 24.17 6.39 6.33
CA CYS A 505 25.58 6.59 5.97
C CYS A 505 25.88 8.07 5.68
N ALA A 506 24.98 8.79 4.99
CA ALA A 506 25.15 10.21 4.75
C ALA A 506 25.11 11.06 6.04
N LEU A 507 24.23 10.69 6.98
CA LEU A 507 24.13 11.28 8.31
C LEU A 507 25.42 11.07 9.11
N SER A 508 25.98 9.86 9.14
CA SER A 508 27.22 9.59 9.90
C SER A 508 28.41 10.42 9.43
N LEU A 509 28.53 10.63 8.11
CA LEU A 509 29.55 11.51 7.53
C LEU A 509 29.37 12.96 7.98
N TYR A 510 28.14 13.47 7.93
CA TYR A 510 27.83 14.83 8.38
C TYR A 510 28.07 15.02 9.89
N CYS A 511 27.70 14.05 10.73
CA CYS A 511 28.01 14.08 12.16
C CYS A 511 29.52 14.11 12.43
N ALA A 512 30.33 13.36 11.69
CA ALA A 512 31.80 13.46 11.80
C ALA A 512 32.32 14.84 11.34
N THR A 513 31.70 15.46 10.33
CA THR A 513 31.98 16.87 9.97
C THR A 513 31.69 17.84 11.12
N THR A 514 30.56 17.72 11.83
CA THR A 514 30.22 18.65 12.92
C THR A 514 31.21 18.58 14.09
N VAL A 515 31.87 17.44 14.31
CA VAL A 515 32.97 17.33 15.31
C VAL A 515 34.14 18.23 14.94
N TYR A 516 34.70 18.11 13.73
CA TYR A 516 35.86 18.92 13.32
C TYR A 516 35.53 20.42 13.22
N VAL A 517 34.30 20.76 12.78
CA VAL A 517 33.83 22.16 12.80
C VAL A 517 33.65 22.67 14.22
N TYR A 518 33.22 21.84 15.17
CA TYR A 518 33.15 22.20 16.60
C TYR A 518 34.54 22.44 17.19
N LEU A 519 35.50 21.53 16.97
CA LEU A 519 36.88 21.70 17.44
C LEU A 519 37.51 23.01 16.95
N ALA A 520 37.24 23.39 15.69
CA ALA A 520 37.69 24.66 15.10
C ALA A 520 37.01 25.90 15.68
N LYS A 521 35.79 25.75 16.21
CA LYS A 521 35.00 26.82 16.83
C LYS A 521 35.39 27.04 18.29
N ASP A 522 35.67 25.94 19.01
CA ASP A 522 35.99 25.94 20.44
C ASP A 522 37.39 26.53 20.70
N ASP A 523 38.39 26.14 19.89
CA ASP A 523 39.71 26.78 19.86
C ASP A 523 40.19 26.96 18.40
N PRO A 524 40.01 28.16 17.81
CA PRO A 524 40.44 28.47 16.44
C PRO A 524 41.96 28.49 16.20
N ILE A 525 42.79 28.49 17.25
CA ILE A 525 44.26 28.64 17.16
C ILE A 525 44.96 27.29 17.31
N SER A 526 44.51 26.45 18.25
CA SER A 526 45.13 25.15 18.58
C SER A 526 44.16 23.97 18.70
N GLY A 527 42.85 24.16 18.55
CA GLY A 527 41.83 23.11 18.75
C GLY A 527 41.79 22.04 17.66
N VAL A 528 42.38 22.34 16.50
CA VAL A 528 42.38 21.49 15.29
C VAL A 528 43.82 21.20 14.88
N THR A 529 44.17 19.92 14.86
CA THR A 529 45.47 19.47 14.36
C THR A 529 45.49 19.38 12.83
N PRO A 530 46.66 19.35 12.17
CA PRO A 530 46.75 19.05 10.74
C PRO A 530 46.12 17.69 10.34
N ILE A 531 46.05 16.74 11.29
CA ILE A 531 45.41 15.44 11.11
C ILE A 531 43.89 15.61 11.05
N ASP A 532 43.32 16.43 11.94
CA ASP A 532 41.88 16.75 11.95
C ASP A 532 41.43 17.41 10.64
N ILE A 533 42.22 18.36 10.11
CA ILE A 533 41.95 18.99 8.80
C ILE A 533 41.97 17.94 7.67
N SER A 534 42.98 17.07 7.63
CA SER A 534 43.07 16.00 6.62
C SER A 534 41.93 14.97 6.74
N ASN A 535 41.50 14.65 7.97
CA ASN A 535 40.36 13.78 8.21
C ASN A 535 39.04 14.43 7.74
N LEU A 536 38.85 15.73 7.97
CA LEU A 536 37.72 16.49 7.45
C LEU A 536 37.71 16.52 5.90
N GLU A 537 38.86 16.76 5.26
CA GLU A 537 39.00 16.68 3.80
C GLU A 537 38.55 15.32 3.26
N ILE A 538 38.91 14.22 3.93
CA ILE A 538 38.53 12.86 3.52
C ILE A 538 37.02 12.64 3.64
N ILE A 539 36.39 13.10 4.73
CA ILE A 539 34.92 13.04 4.89
C ILE A 539 34.23 13.82 3.77
N ILE A 540 34.66 15.05 3.52
CA ILE A 540 34.06 15.91 2.49
C ILE A 540 34.24 15.30 1.10
N ASN A 541 35.42 14.80 0.75
CA ASN A 541 35.66 14.11 -0.53
C ASN A 541 34.78 12.84 -0.69
N ALA A 542 34.56 12.09 0.39
CA ALA A 542 33.64 10.95 0.39
C ALA A 542 32.18 11.41 0.19
N MET A 543 31.75 12.45 0.90
CA MET A 543 30.43 13.05 0.72
C MET A 543 30.24 13.60 -0.71
N GLU A 544 31.25 14.24 -1.32
CA GLU A 544 31.22 14.71 -2.71
C GLU A 544 31.04 13.56 -3.72
N ALA A 545 31.66 12.40 -3.47
CA ALA A 545 31.50 11.23 -4.32
C ALA A 545 30.08 10.64 -4.24
N VAL A 546 29.52 10.61 -3.02
CA VAL A 546 28.19 10.04 -2.73
C VAL A 546 27.06 10.98 -3.17
N GLY A 547 27.22 12.29 -2.94
CA GLY A 547 26.26 13.35 -3.28
C GLY A 547 25.97 13.52 -4.78
N ARG A 548 26.69 12.80 -5.65
CA ARG A 548 26.39 12.70 -7.08
C ARG A 548 25.15 11.86 -7.37
N LEU A 549 24.87 10.86 -6.53
CA LEU A 549 23.78 9.89 -6.69
C LEU A 549 22.75 9.94 -5.55
N HIS A 550 23.03 10.69 -4.49
CA HIS A 550 22.23 10.68 -3.26
C HIS A 550 21.99 12.11 -2.74
N GLN A 551 20.80 12.65 -3.05
CA GLN A 551 20.43 14.06 -2.83
C GLN A 551 20.55 14.53 -1.37
N VAL A 552 20.28 13.63 -0.41
CA VAL A 552 20.44 13.92 1.02
C VAL A 552 21.91 14.21 1.37
N THR A 553 22.88 13.54 0.73
CA THR A 553 24.30 13.86 0.93
C THR A 553 24.66 15.21 0.30
N THR A 554 24.05 15.57 -0.82
CA THR A 554 24.19 16.91 -1.42
C THR A 554 23.69 18.01 -0.49
N ALA A 555 22.58 17.77 0.22
CA ALA A 555 22.06 18.67 1.25
C ALA A 555 22.96 18.76 2.49
N PHE A 556 23.56 17.64 2.92
CA PHE A 556 24.58 17.65 3.98
C PHE A 556 25.86 18.39 3.57
N LEU A 557 26.30 18.31 2.30
CA LEU A 557 27.43 19.10 1.78
C LEU A 557 27.14 20.60 1.78
N GLN A 558 25.92 21.01 1.39
CA GLN A 558 25.50 22.40 1.50
C GLN A 558 25.55 22.86 2.97
N GLN A 559 24.97 22.08 3.90
CA GLN A 559 24.97 22.45 5.31
C GLN A 559 26.40 22.51 5.88
N ALA A 560 27.30 21.57 5.54
CA ALA A 560 28.71 21.62 5.93
C ALA A 560 29.44 22.88 5.43
N CYS A 561 29.14 23.33 4.20
CA CYS A 561 29.64 24.60 3.67
C CYS A 561 29.14 25.79 4.51
N LEU A 562 27.83 25.83 4.80
CA LEU A 562 27.23 26.89 5.63
C LEU A 562 27.76 26.85 7.08
N ASP A 563 28.00 25.66 7.63
CA ASP A 563 28.55 25.44 8.97
C ASP A 563 29.96 26.03 9.14
N ILE A 564 30.83 25.86 8.14
CA ILE A 564 32.17 26.46 8.14
C ILE A 564 32.10 27.99 7.97
N GLU A 565 31.31 28.47 7.00
CA GLU A 565 31.25 29.90 6.66
C GLU A 565 30.62 30.74 7.77
N ARG A 566 29.48 30.32 8.32
CA ARG A 566 28.69 31.10 9.29
C ARG A 566 29.22 31.02 10.72
N ASN A 567 30.04 30.02 11.05
CA ASN A 567 30.83 30.04 12.29
C ASN A 567 32.17 30.81 12.11
N GLY A 568 32.42 31.43 10.95
CA GLY A 568 33.60 32.28 10.71
C GLY A 568 34.89 31.52 10.41
N LEU A 569 34.80 30.22 10.11
CA LEU A 569 35.94 29.29 10.10
C LEU A 569 36.66 29.20 8.75
N THR A 570 36.20 29.89 7.70
CA THR A 570 36.79 29.87 6.34
C THR A 570 38.29 30.18 6.30
N GLY A 571 38.80 30.96 7.27
CA GLY A 571 40.23 31.26 7.39
C GLY A 571 41.07 30.07 7.87
N CYS A 572 40.50 29.22 8.74
CA CYS A 572 41.13 28.07 9.37
C CYS A 572 40.86 26.77 8.58
N LEU A 573 39.60 26.50 8.25
CA LEU A 573 39.15 25.32 7.48
C LEU A 573 39.03 25.66 5.99
N ARG A 574 40.17 25.72 5.29
CA ARG A 574 40.21 26.06 3.86
C ARG A 574 39.81 24.88 2.97
N LEU A 575 38.53 24.79 2.63
CA LEU A 575 37.97 23.76 1.74
C LEU A 575 37.33 24.38 0.48
N PRO A 576 38.12 24.74 -0.56
CA PRO A 576 37.62 25.48 -1.73
C PRO A 576 36.51 24.74 -2.49
N SER A 577 36.58 23.40 -2.52
CA SER A 577 35.61 22.54 -3.19
C SER A 577 34.19 22.65 -2.62
N LEU A 578 34.04 23.01 -1.34
CA LEU A 578 32.72 23.13 -0.70
C LEU A 578 31.91 24.35 -1.18
N SER A 579 32.59 25.44 -1.55
CA SER A 579 31.95 26.71 -1.93
C SER A 579 30.89 26.56 -3.05
N LYS A 580 31.06 25.58 -3.95
CA LYS A 580 30.13 25.28 -5.06
C LYS A 580 28.78 24.70 -4.61
N TYR A 581 28.64 24.23 -3.37
CA TYR A 581 27.39 23.69 -2.83
C TYR A 581 26.51 24.74 -2.14
N ARG A 582 27.05 25.92 -1.82
CA ARG A 582 26.46 26.93 -0.92
C ARG A 582 24.96 27.20 -1.17
N ASP A 583 24.58 27.40 -2.44
CA ASP A 583 23.25 27.92 -2.82
C ASP A 583 22.36 26.89 -3.52
N LEU A 584 22.76 25.61 -3.58
CA LEU A 584 22.10 24.58 -4.40
C LEU A 584 20.59 24.42 -4.16
N PHE A 585 20.13 24.54 -2.92
CA PHE A 585 18.71 24.37 -2.57
C PHE A 585 17.95 25.69 -2.43
N GLY A 586 18.40 26.75 -3.10
CA GLY A 586 17.68 28.04 -3.18
C GLY A 586 17.87 28.93 -1.95
N GLY A 587 19.00 28.83 -1.25
CA GLY A 587 19.37 29.70 -0.13
C GLY A 587 19.69 28.97 1.17
N PRO A 588 19.75 29.69 2.31
CA PRO A 588 20.38 29.23 3.55
C PRO A 588 19.48 28.38 4.46
N ALA A 589 18.36 27.87 3.95
CA ALA A 589 17.45 27.03 4.72
C ALA A 589 18.08 25.66 5.00
N SER A 590 18.00 25.21 6.24
CA SER A 590 18.66 23.99 6.69
C SER A 590 17.89 22.74 6.27
N ASN A 591 18.53 21.87 5.46
CA ASN A 591 17.95 20.62 4.95
C ASN A 591 18.42 19.36 5.72
N ILE A 592 18.96 19.51 6.94
CA ILE A 592 19.44 18.37 7.76
C ILE A 592 18.36 17.82 8.70
N PRO A 593 18.42 16.51 9.05
CA PRO A 593 17.57 15.90 10.06
C PRO A 593 17.64 16.61 11.41
N ARG A 594 16.53 16.61 12.16
CA ARG A 594 16.49 17.20 13.51
C ARG A 594 17.53 16.59 14.45
N LEU A 595 17.77 15.28 14.34
CA LEU A 595 18.80 14.54 15.09
C LEU A 595 20.21 15.12 14.94
N ALA A 596 20.55 15.64 13.76
CA ALA A 596 21.89 16.13 13.43
C ALA A 596 22.13 17.59 13.86
N ARG A 597 21.14 18.24 14.50
CA ARG A 597 21.26 19.66 14.88
C ARG A 597 22.03 19.81 16.17
N SER A 598 23.09 20.61 16.13
CA SER A 598 23.96 20.93 17.25
C SER A 598 24.22 22.44 17.34
N SER A 599 25.03 22.87 18.31
CA SER A 599 25.51 24.25 18.45
C SER A 599 26.28 24.80 17.22
N ILE A 600 26.62 23.93 16.26
CA ILE A 600 27.25 24.30 14.98
C ILE A 600 26.22 24.76 13.96
N SER A 601 25.18 23.96 13.73
CA SER A 601 24.20 24.19 12.66
C SER A 601 23.01 25.05 13.06
N LYS A 602 22.95 25.58 14.29
CA LYS A 602 21.87 26.48 14.76
C LYS A 602 21.72 27.80 14.00
N HIS A 603 22.75 28.23 13.28
CA HIS A 603 22.75 29.48 12.50
C HIS A 603 21.99 29.42 11.15
N THR A 604 21.47 28.25 10.76
CA THR A 604 20.58 28.11 9.60
C THR A 604 19.17 27.82 10.10
N GLU A 605 18.18 28.53 9.59
CA GLU A 605 16.78 28.30 9.97
C GLU A 605 16.38 26.85 9.67
N MET A 606 15.64 26.23 10.59
CA MET A 606 15.04 24.92 10.34
C MET A 606 14.06 25.04 9.18
N ALA A 607 14.24 24.26 8.11
CA ALA A 607 13.31 24.30 6.99
C ALA A 607 11.89 23.99 7.47
N SER A 608 10.93 24.83 7.08
CA SER A 608 9.51 24.54 7.26
C SER A 608 9.20 23.16 6.64
N PRO A 609 8.40 22.29 7.29
CA PRO A 609 7.95 21.05 6.66
C PRO A 609 7.13 21.34 5.39
N LEU A 610 6.53 22.53 5.29
CA LEU A 610 5.82 23.02 4.11
C LEU A 610 6.47 24.33 3.61
N PRO A 611 7.63 24.24 2.91
CA PRO A 611 8.35 25.43 2.43
C PRO A 611 7.54 26.14 1.34
N GLY A 612 7.46 27.47 1.43
CA GLY A 612 6.65 28.29 0.52
C GLY A 612 5.14 28.13 0.69
N ARG A 613 4.66 27.59 1.82
CA ARG A 613 3.22 27.52 2.19
C ARG A 613 2.90 28.00 3.60
N LEU A 614 3.86 28.04 4.52
CA LEU A 614 3.67 28.49 5.90
C LEU A 614 4.58 29.68 6.25
N PRO A 615 4.12 30.61 7.11
CA PRO A 615 2.75 30.79 7.59
C PRO A 615 1.78 31.24 6.48
N LEU A 616 0.48 30.98 6.67
CA LEU A 616 -0.55 31.23 5.65
C LEU A 616 -0.73 32.71 5.26
N GLY A 617 -0.32 33.65 6.13
CA GLY A 617 -0.32 35.09 5.85
C GLY A 617 1.01 35.66 5.30
N GLY A 618 1.97 34.80 4.96
CA GLY A 618 3.30 35.22 4.52
C GLY A 618 4.23 34.04 4.31
N PRO A 619 4.09 33.27 3.21
CA PRO A 619 4.79 32.01 3.01
C PRO A 619 6.31 32.20 3.01
N LYS A 620 6.99 31.51 3.94
CA LYS A 620 8.45 31.52 4.08
C LYS A 620 9.10 30.26 3.49
N GLY A 621 10.34 30.42 3.04
CA GLY A 621 11.16 29.36 2.45
C GLY A 621 10.88 29.14 0.96
N TYR A 622 11.88 28.61 0.27
CA TYR A 622 11.86 28.41 -1.18
C TYR A 622 11.38 27.00 -1.53
N ARG A 623 10.60 26.87 -2.60
CA ARG A 623 10.40 25.55 -3.23
C ARG A 623 11.73 25.08 -3.79
N ARG A 624 12.06 23.79 -3.60
CA ARG A 624 13.31 23.23 -4.13
C ARG A 624 13.33 23.32 -5.67
N PRO A 625 14.49 23.60 -6.29
CA PRO A 625 14.63 23.54 -7.74
C PRO A 625 14.30 22.14 -8.27
N SER A 626 13.41 22.08 -9.27
CA SER A 626 13.10 20.84 -9.98
C SER A 626 14.30 20.38 -10.81
N GLY A 627 14.63 19.09 -10.76
CA GLY A 627 15.67 18.50 -11.61
C GLY A 627 17.11 18.65 -11.12
N LEU A 628 17.35 18.98 -9.85
CA LEU A 628 18.69 18.99 -9.24
C LEU A 628 19.44 17.66 -9.43
N ARG A 629 20.39 17.66 -10.37
CA ARG A 629 21.35 16.57 -10.65
C ARG A 629 22.74 17.17 -10.68
N MET A 630 23.70 16.55 -10.01
CA MET A 630 25.10 16.93 -10.17
C MET A 630 25.66 16.33 -11.46
N ASN A 631 26.25 17.16 -12.31
CA ASN A 631 26.89 16.69 -13.54
C ASN A 631 28.02 15.69 -13.25
N CYS A 632 28.06 14.62 -14.03
CA CYS A 632 29.01 13.52 -13.88
C CYS A 632 30.44 13.91 -14.30
N PHE A 633 31.19 14.58 -13.43
CA PHE A 633 32.66 14.62 -13.53
C PHE A 633 33.26 13.32 -12.97
N ASN A 634 34.27 12.76 -13.66
CA ASN A 634 34.84 11.46 -13.34
C ASN A 634 35.29 11.33 -11.86
N ALA A 635 35.10 10.14 -11.28
CA ALA A 635 35.45 9.85 -9.90
C ALA A 635 36.93 9.48 -9.77
N ILE A 636 37.58 9.89 -8.67
CA ILE A 636 38.80 9.22 -8.20
C ILE A 636 38.81 9.12 -6.66
N LEU A 637 38.00 8.20 -6.10
CA LEU A 637 38.22 7.72 -4.73
C LEU A 637 39.63 7.09 -4.58
N GLY A 638 40.25 6.65 -5.67
CA GLY A 638 41.65 6.21 -5.73
C GLY A 638 42.72 7.31 -5.84
N ALA A 639 42.38 8.60 -5.82
CA ALA A 639 43.38 9.69 -5.79
C ALA A 639 43.71 10.15 -4.37
N VAL A 640 42.78 9.98 -3.43
CA VAL A 640 42.88 10.48 -2.05
C VAL A 640 44.06 9.86 -1.29
N THR A 641 44.51 8.67 -1.68
CA THR A 641 45.69 7.99 -1.09
C THR A 641 47.03 8.34 -1.76
N ARG A 642 47.03 9.03 -2.91
CA ARG A 642 48.27 9.26 -3.70
C ARG A 642 49.07 10.50 -3.29
N ASN A 643 48.46 11.42 -2.52
CA ASN A 643 49.08 12.68 -2.12
C ASN A 643 49.70 12.66 -0.71
N VAL A 644 49.76 11.50 -0.05
CA VAL A 644 50.41 11.32 1.27
C VAL A 644 51.64 10.41 1.16
N ALA A 645 52.57 10.80 0.28
CA ALA A 645 53.93 10.29 0.25
C ALA A 645 54.88 11.45 -0.12
N PRO A 646 56.06 11.57 0.53
CA PRO A 646 56.99 12.66 0.22
C PRO A 646 57.53 12.53 -1.20
N LYS A 647 57.64 13.66 -1.92
CA LYS A 647 58.19 13.68 -3.28
C LYS A 647 59.64 13.18 -3.28
N SER A 648 59.90 12.08 -3.98
CA SER A 648 61.25 11.62 -4.33
C SER A 648 61.49 11.78 -5.84
N PHE A 649 62.77 11.89 -6.19
CA PHE A 649 63.27 12.32 -7.51
C PHE A 649 63.13 11.28 -8.64
N ASP A 650 63.52 11.74 -9.84
CA ASP A 650 63.42 11.16 -11.19
C ASP A 650 63.82 9.68 -11.42
N PRO A 651 63.41 9.08 -12.57
CA PRO A 651 63.34 7.63 -12.74
C PRO A 651 64.57 7.00 -13.40
N VAL A 652 64.95 5.80 -12.94
CA VAL A 652 65.82 4.87 -13.67
C VAL A 652 65.26 3.44 -13.63
N SER A 653 65.41 2.72 -14.74
CA SER A 653 64.88 1.39 -15.03
C SER A 653 65.52 0.22 -14.26
N HIS A 654 64.77 -0.86 -13.99
CA HIS A 654 64.97 -2.17 -14.69
C HIS A 654 64.02 -3.33 -14.26
N LYS A 655 64.15 -4.46 -14.97
CA LYS A 655 63.24 -5.62 -15.09
C LYS A 655 63.45 -6.74 -14.03
N ARG A 656 62.44 -7.62 -13.90
CA ARG A 656 62.47 -9.01 -13.32
C ARG A 656 62.68 -9.06 -11.78
N LYS A 657 62.33 -10.13 -11.04
CA LYS A 657 61.87 -11.50 -11.35
C LYS A 657 60.99 -12.05 -10.19
N ARG A 658 60.17 -13.08 -10.43
CA ARG A 658 59.42 -13.84 -9.40
C ARG A 658 60.19 -15.13 -9.04
N MET A 659 60.22 -15.56 -7.78
CA MET A 659 60.14 -16.97 -7.33
C MET A 659 60.04 -17.10 -5.79
N ALA A 660 59.52 -18.25 -5.32
CA ALA A 660 59.34 -18.65 -3.92
C ALA A 660 60.63 -19.32 -3.36
N ALA A 661 60.72 -20.01 -2.21
CA ALA A 661 59.75 -20.61 -1.26
C ALA A 661 60.43 -20.94 0.09
N SER A 662 59.67 -21.42 1.10
CA SER A 662 59.99 -22.62 1.92
C SER A 662 58.96 -22.91 3.04
N PRO A 663 58.93 -24.12 3.66
CA PRO A 663 57.75 -24.70 4.32
C PRO A 663 57.89 -24.93 5.85
N GLY A 664 56.84 -25.47 6.49
CA GLY A 664 56.91 -26.20 7.80
C GLY A 664 57.02 -27.72 7.57
N PRO A 665 56.47 -28.62 8.44
CA PRO A 665 55.99 -28.49 9.83
C PRO A 665 56.54 -29.65 10.74
N GLU A 666 55.70 -30.23 11.64
CA GLU A 666 55.90 -31.49 12.43
C GLU A 666 56.81 -31.40 13.71
N VAL A 667 56.66 -32.13 14.84
CA VAL A 667 55.98 -33.41 15.23
C VAL A 667 55.37 -33.40 16.68
N ASN A 668 54.27 -34.15 16.86
CA ASN A 668 53.63 -34.84 18.03
C ASN A 668 54.25 -34.89 19.46
N MET A 669 53.37 -35.01 20.48
CA MET A 669 53.12 -36.23 21.33
C MET A 669 52.27 -35.91 22.59
N THR A 670 51.48 -36.78 23.25
CA THR A 670 50.63 -37.97 22.91
C THR A 670 49.65 -38.22 24.09
N ALA A 671 48.60 -39.03 23.90
CA ALA A 671 47.53 -39.28 24.89
C ALA A 671 47.59 -40.66 25.60
N ASN A 672 46.82 -40.82 26.70
CA ASN A 672 46.18 -42.06 27.19
C ASN A 672 45.05 -41.67 28.18
N ARG A 673 43.80 -42.15 28.10
CA ARG A 673 43.23 -43.51 28.35
C ARG A 673 43.39 -43.98 29.82
N SER A 674 42.41 -44.59 30.52
CA SER A 674 40.97 -44.83 30.25
C SER A 674 40.23 -45.44 31.48
N SER A 675 38.87 -45.35 31.47
CA SER A 675 37.84 -46.36 31.86
C SER A 675 37.39 -46.61 33.33
N GLY A 676 36.06 -46.65 33.56
CA GLY A 676 35.44 -47.28 34.77
C GLY A 676 33.96 -46.96 35.12
N MET A 677 33.02 -47.85 34.72
CA MET A 677 31.75 -48.24 35.43
C MET A 677 30.53 -47.29 35.69
N THR A 678 29.56 -47.32 34.75
CA THR A 678 28.12 -47.73 34.88
C THR A 678 27.19 -47.40 36.11
N ALA A 679 26.14 -46.61 35.80
CA ALA A 679 24.67 -46.87 35.94
C ALA A 679 23.97 -47.22 37.29
N LYS A 680 22.90 -46.46 37.64
CA LYS A 680 21.46 -46.87 37.47
C LYS A 680 20.42 -45.81 37.90
N GLU A 681 19.20 -45.97 37.39
CA GLU A 681 17.96 -45.25 37.75
C GLU A 681 17.43 -45.68 39.13
N PHE A 682 16.51 -44.89 39.73
CA PHE A 682 15.15 -45.40 40.02
C PHE A 682 14.15 -44.24 40.29
N ARG A 683 12.87 -44.52 40.01
CA ARG A 683 11.68 -43.65 40.09
C ARG A 683 10.66 -44.35 41.00
N PHE A 684 9.84 -43.65 41.80
CA PHE A 684 8.48 -44.13 42.14
C PHE A 684 7.53 -43.00 42.58
N THR A 685 6.24 -43.33 42.70
CA THR A 685 5.05 -42.48 42.50
C THR A 685 4.04 -42.55 43.65
N LEU A 686 2.88 -41.87 43.45
CA LEU A 686 1.53 -42.00 44.07
C LEU A 686 1.11 -40.81 44.98
N SER A 687 -0.16 -40.38 45.13
CA SER A 687 -1.39 -40.33 44.27
C SER A 687 -2.67 -40.22 45.15
N LYS A 688 -3.55 -39.24 44.85
CA LYS A 688 -5.03 -39.16 45.08
C LYS A 688 -5.66 -38.96 46.49
N GLY A 689 -6.46 -37.87 46.58
CA GLY A 689 -7.84 -37.79 47.13
C GLY A 689 -8.03 -37.70 48.67
N ALA A 690 -9.17 -37.23 49.22
CA ALA A 690 -10.28 -36.42 48.70
C ALA A 690 -11.21 -35.94 49.86
N MET A 691 -11.92 -34.81 49.66
CA MET A 691 -13.25 -34.40 50.20
C MET A 691 -13.57 -34.18 51.72
N GLU A 692 -14.43 -33.16 51.90
CA GLU A 692 -15.54 -32.98 52.87
C GLU A 692 -15.44 -32.15 54.18
N THR A 693 -16.51 -31.36 54.35
CA THR A 693 -17.00 -30.42 55.40
C THR A 693 -17.76 -31.16 56.54
N PRO A 694 -18.08 -30.62 57.77
CA PRO A 694 -19.07 -29.52 57.95
C PRO A 694 -19.13 -28.65 59.26
N ALA A 695 -19.80 -27.49 59.13
CA ALA A 695 -20.81 -26.81 60.01
C ALA A 695 -20.61 -26.42 61.51
N ASN A 696 -21.02 -25.15 61.81
CA ASN A 696 -21.75 -24.62 63.01
C ASN A 696 -21.06 -24.63 64.41
N ASN A 697 -21.37 -23.78 65.42
CA ASN A 697 -22.21 -22.57 65.62
C ASN A 697 -21.85 -21.90 66.98
N ALA A 698 -22.06 -20.58 67.19
CA ALA A 698 -22.30 -19.96 68.52
C ALA A 698 -22.83 -18.49 68.47
N CYS A 699 -23.90 -18.18 69.22
CA CYS A 699 -24.35 -16.82 69.61
C CYS A 699 -23.68 -16.39 70.94
N GLY A 700 -23.74 -15.18 71.50
CA GLY A 700 -24.49 -13.92 71.28
C GLY A 700 -24.01 -12.89 72.35
N ASN A 701 -24.64 -11.78 72.76
CA ASN A 701 -25.82 -10.95 72.40
C ASN A 701 -25.71 -9.61 73.19
N LEU A 702 -26.29 -8.47 72.74
CA LEU A 702 -26.99 -7.44 73.57
C LEU A 702 -27.44 -6.19 72.73
N PHE A 703 -28.64 -5.67 73.05
CA PHE A 703 -29.35 -4.47 72.51
C PHE A 703 -29.60 -3.46 73.67
N PRO A 704 -30.17 -2.22 73.53
CA PRO A 704 -31.05 -1.62 72.47
C PRO A 704 -30.60 -0.19 72.01
N GLY A 705 -31.31 0.63 71.21
CA GLY A 705 -32.55 0.49 70.43
C GLY A 705 -32.86 1.75 69.57
N GLU A 706 -33.41 1.50 68.37
CA GLU A 706 -34.56 2.17 67.70
C GLU A 706 -34.59 3.70 67.41
N VAL A 707 -34.40 4.05 66.13
CA VAL A 707 -34.99 5.25 65.46
C VAL A 707 -35.37 4.86 64.01
N ASP A 708 -36.48 5.39 63.48
CA ASP A 708 -37.22 4.85 62.34
C ASP A 708 -36.49 4.92 60.97
N LEU A 709 -36.36 3.77 60.30
CA LEU A 709 -35.63 3.59 59.02
C LEU A 709 -36.53 3.67 57.78
N LYS A 710 -37.86 3.84 57.92
CA LYS A 710 -38.79 3.72 56.78
C LYS A 710 -38.66 4.80 55.72
N CYS A 711 -38.42 6.06 56.09
CA CYS A 711 -38.30 7.17 55.13
C CYS A 711 -37.03 7.06 54.25
N GLY A 712 -35.93 6.51 54.78
CA GLY A 712 -34.70 6.34 54.02
C GLY A 712 -34.77 5.22 52.97
N ILE A 713 -35.54 4.16 53.24
CA ILE A 713 -35.67 3.01 52.34
C ILE A 713 -36.48 3.37 51.08
N GLU A 714 -37.58 4.12 51.21
CA GLU A 714 -38.37 4.54 50.03
C GLU A 714 -37.58 5.51 49.13
N ILE A 715 -36.83 6.45 49.73
CA ILE A 715 -35.95 7.36 48.97
C ILE A 715 -34.83 6.57 48.27
N MET A 716 -34.18 5.61 48.95
CA MET A 716 -33.19 4.75 48.29
C MET A 716 -33.82 3.88 47.19
N PHE A 717 -35.03 3.36 47.34
CA PHE A 717 -35.72 2.62 46.28
C PHE A 717 -36.02 3.50 45.07
N ALA A 718 -36.47 4.75 45.28
CA ALA A 718 -36.67 5.72 44.20
C ALA A 718 -35.35 6.04 43.47
N TYR A 719 -34.24 6.24 44.19
CA TYR A 719 -32.93 6.43 43.59
C TYR A 719 -32.41 5.17 42.87
N ILE A 720 -32.64 3.97 43.40
CA ILE A 720 -32.25 2.71 42.75
C ILE A 720 -33.06 2.47 41.47
N ILE A 721 -34.37 2.75 41.49
CA ILE A 721 -35.24 2.65 40.30
C ILE A 721 -34.85 3.73 39.27
N GLY A 722 -34.58 4.96 39.70
CA GLY A 722 -34.07 6.03 38.83
C GLY A 722 -32.71 5.71 38.23
N LEU A 723 -31.79 5.14 39.03
CA LEU A 723 -30.47 4.69 38.57
C LEU A 723 -30.59 3.49 37.61
N LEU A 724 -31.52 2.55 37.85
CA LEU A 724 -31.83 1.46 36.94
C LEU A 724 -32.45 1.96 35.64
N ALA A 725 -33.34 2.96 35.68
CA ALA A 725 -33.88 3.59 34.48
C ALA A 725 -32.79 4.32 33.69
N ILE A 726 -31.89 5.05 34.36
CA ILE A 726 -30.73 5.69 33.72
C ILE A 726 -29.76 4.63 33.16
N LEU A 727 -29.52 3.52 33.85
CA LEU A 727 -28.71 2.41 33.32
C LEU A 727 -29.40 1.75 32.12
N LEU A 728 -30.72 1.57 32.12
CA LEU A 728 -31.45 0.97 31.01
C LEU A 728 -31.59 1.88 29.78
N PHE A 729 -31.73 3.20 29.97
CA PHE A 729 -31.91 4.15 28.86
C PHE A 729 -30.61 4.84 28.42
N VAL A 730 -29.67 5.12 29.32
CA VAL A 730 -28.40 5.82 29.02
C VAL A 730 -27.22 4.86 28.89
N ALA A 731 -27.22 3.70 29.59
CA ALA A 731 -26.14 2.73 29.38
C ALA A 731 -26.37 1.83 28.16
N ASN A 732 -27.57 1.75 27.56
CA ASN A 732 -27.81 0.99 26.33
C ASN A 732 -26.83 1.35 25.18
N PRO A 733 -26.62 2.64 24.80
CA PRO A 733 -25.59 3.00 23.82
C PRO A 733 -24.16 2.72 24.29
N ILE A 734 -23.89 2.60 25.60
CA ILE A 734 -22.55 2.30 26.13
C ILE A 734 -22.29 0.78 26.15
N THR A 735 -23.28 -0.04 26.51
CA THR A 735 -23.18 -1.51 26.40
C THR A 735 -23.11 -1.97 24.95
N GLN A 736 -23.74 -1.26 24.01
CA GLN A 736 -23.53 -1.51 22.57
C GLN A 736 -22.11 -1.12 22.09
N TYR A 737 -21.37 -0.32 22.85
CA TYR A 737 -20.00 0.09 22.54
C TYR A 737 -18.93 -0.81 23.20
N PHE A 738 -19.24 -1.42 24.36
CA PHE A 738 -18.27 -2.19 25.16
C PHE A 738 -18.52 -3.70 25.23
N LEU A 739 -19.73 -4.18 24.91
CA LEU A 739 -19.90 -5.57 24.51
C LEU A 739 -19.64 -5.61 23.00
N PRO A 740 -18.90 -6.60 22.46
CA PRO A 740 -19.09 -6.91 21.05
C PRO A 740 -20.58 -7.17 20.87
N GLN A 741 -21.20 -6.62 19.82
CA GLN A 741 -22.48 -7.15 19.37
C GLN A 741 -22.30 -8.66 19.33
N SER A 742 -23.14 -9.39 20.09
CA SER A 742 -23.26 -10.83 19.93
C SER A 742 -23.42 -11.02 18.43
N SER A 743 -22.43 -11.63 17.78
CA SER A 743 -22.52 -11.86 16.36
C SER A 743 -23.78 -12.66 16.15
N ARG A 744 -24.81 -12.00 15.61
CA ARG A 744 -26.04 -12.64 15.14
C ARG A 744 -25.52 -13.70 14.20
N ALA A 745 -25.60 -14.97 14.66
CA ALA A 745 -24.60 -15.98 14.35
C ALA A 745 -24.32 -15.97 12.85
N ARG A 746 -23.11 -15.53 12.47
CA ARG A 746 -22.77 -15.04 11.12
C ARG A 746 -23.46 -15.94 10.10
N ASN A 747 -24.58 -15.44 9.54
CA ASN A 747 -25.59 -16.31 8.94
C ASN A 747 -24.86 -17.23 7.96
N SER A 748 -25.03 -18.55 8.16
CA SER A 748 -24.54 -19.58 7.25
C SER A 748 -24.92 -19.11 5.85
N LEU A 749 -23.96 -18.61 5.06
CA LEU A 749 -24.22 -17.83 3.86
C LEU A 749 -25.27 -18.56 3.05
N SER A 750 -26.47 -17.99 3.01
CA SER A 750 -27.64 -18.68 2.48
C SER A 750 -27.28 -19.21 1.09
N PRO A 751 -27.39 -20.53 0.88
CA PRO A 751 -26.97 -21.13 -0.38
C PRO A 751 -27.79 -20.47 -1.49
N ARG A 752 -27.14 -20.15 -2.60
CA ARG A 752 -27.78 -19.47 -3.72
C ARG A 752 -29.09 -20.19 -4.07
N PRO A 753 -30.25 -19.52 -4.02
CA PRO A 753 -31.52 -20.17 -4.32
C PRO A 753 -31.52 -20.65 -5.77
N GLN A 754 -32.37 -21.64 -6.08
CA GLN A 754 -32.60 -22.04 -7.47
C GLN A 754 -33.28 -20.89 -8.21
N LEU A 755 -32.47 -20.06 -8.85
CA LEU A 755 -32.95 -18.93 -9.64
C LEU A 755 -33.72 -19.45 -10.84
N ASN A 756 -34.94 -18.95 -11.02
CA ASN A 756 -35.74 -19.29 -12.18
C ASN A 756 -35.24 -18.48 -13.40
N GLU A 757 -34.47 -19.13 -14.27
CA GLU A 757 -33.87 -18.54 -15.49
C GLU A 757 -34.92 -17.88 -16.42
N SER A 758 -36.20 -18.25 -16.33
CA SER A 758 -37.28 -17.62 -17.11
C SER A 758 -37.66 -16.21 -16.65
N LEU A 759 -37.28 -15.81 -15.42
CA LEU A 759 -37.61 -14.53 -14.81
C LEU A 759 -36.43 -13.54 -14.79
N LEU A 760 -35.19 -14.02 -14.96
CA LEU A 760 -33.98 -13.19 -14.95
C LEU A 760 -33.47 -12.90 -16.37
N ALA A 761 -32.83 -11.75 -16.52
CA ALA A 761 -32.15 -11.33 -17.74
C ALA A 761 -30.78 -12.02 -17.89
N ILE A 762 -30.77 -13.34 -18.02
CA ILE A 762 -29.55 -14.14 -18.17
C ILE A 762 -29.34 -14.50 -19.65
N ASP A 763 -28.13 -14.28 -20.14
CA ASP A 763 -27.71 -14.67 -21.49
C ASP A 763 -27.42 -16.17 -21.57
N GLY A 764 -27.91 -16.83 -22.63
CA GLY A 764 -27.58 -18.22 -22.92
C GLY A 764 -26.10 -18.40 -23.31
N PRO A 765 -25.53 -19.62 -23.18
CA PRO A 765 -24.09 -19.86 -23.35
C PRO A 765 -23.53 -19.58 -24.76
N ASN A 766 -24.39 -19.37 -25.76
CA ASN A 766 -24.03 -19.03 -27.14
C ASN A 766 -24.46 -17.60 -27.55
N ALA A 767 -24.89 -16.75 -26.62
CA ALA A 767 -25.36 -15.40 -26.94
C ALA A 767 -24.20 -14.49 -27.35
N THR A 768 -24.35 -13.77 -28.47
CA THR A 768 -23.42 -12.71 -28.89
C THR A 768 -23.53 -11.50 -27.97
N VAL A 769 -22.41 -10.87 -27.64
CA VAL A 769 -22.40 -9.62 -26.85
C VAL A 769 -23.01 -8.49 -27.70
N PRO A 770 -24.01 -7.75 -27.21
CA PRO A 770 -24.62 -6.67 -27.96
C PRO A 770 -23.67 -5.46 -28.02
N ASN A 771 -23.63 -4.77 -29.16
CA ASN A 771 -22.83 -3.56 -29.31
C ASN A 771 -23.61 -2.34 -28.79
N CYS A 772 -23.40 -2.02 -27.51
CA CYS A 772 -24.14 -0.95 -26.83
C CYS A 772 -23.53 0.44 -27.07
N PRO A 773 -24.36 1.48 -27.29
CA PRO A 773 -23.91 2.87 -27.23
C PRO A 773 -23.28 3.20 -25.88
N ALA A 774 -22.37 4.17 -25.85
CA ALA A 774 -21.81 4.68 -24.61
C ALA A 774 -22.90 5.34 -23.75
N ASP A 775 -22.82 5.13 -22.44
CA ASP A 775 -23.74 5.72 -21.47
C ASP A 775 -23.59 7.25 -21.44
N ALA A 776 -24.69 7.96 -21.66
CA ALA A 776 -24.72 9.42 -21.84
C ALA A 776 -25.75 10.13 -20.95
N TYR A 777 -26.12 9.52 -19.82
CA TYR A 777 -27.07 10.08 -18.85
C TYR A 777 -26.40 10.93 -17.77
N GLY A 778 -27.09 11.96 -17.30
CA GLY A 778 -26.73 12.72 -16.10
C GLY A 778 -27.23 12.02 -14.84
N ALA A 779 -26.53 12.14 -13.71
CA ALA A 779 -26.95 11.55 -12.44
C ALA A 779 -26.95 12.60 -11.31
N ARG A 780 -28.07 12.73 -10.61
CA ARG A 780 -28.24 13.63 -9.44
C ARG A 780 -28.70 12.82 -8.23
N ILE A 781 -27.90 12.82 -7.17
CA ILE A 781 -28.24 12.15 -5.90
C ILE A 781 -29.24 13.04 -5.15
N LEU A 782 -30.43 12.50 -4.85
CA LEU A 782 -31.45 13.17 -4.04
C LEU A 782 -31.26 12.84 -2.54
N SER A 783 -31.21 11.55 -2.20
CA SER A 783 -30.86 11.06 -0.85
C SER A 783 -29.68 10.09 -0.92
N ARG A 784 -28.94 10.00 0.19
CA ARG A 784 -27.81 9.06 0.37
C ARG A 784 -28.18 7.85 1.21
N GLU A 785 -29.26 7.94 2.00
CA GLU A 785 -29.73 6.88 2.88
C GLU A 785 -31.27 7.03 3.00
N PRO A 786 -32.08 6.18 2.32
CA PRO A 786 -31.68 5.30 1.21
C PRO A 786 -30.95 6.05 0.09
N LEU A 787 -30.07 5.37 -0.63
CA LEU A 787 -29.49 5.96 -1.85
C LEU A 787 -30.59 6.09 -2.90
N VAL A 788 -30.97 7.33 -3.22
CA VAL A 788 -31.96 7.68 -4.26
C VAL A 788 -31.29 8.60 -5.27
N VAL A 789 -31.28 8.20 -6.54
CA VAL A 789 -30.59 8.91 -7.63
C VAL A 789 -31.53 9.12 -8.81
N TYR A 790 -31.66 10.37 -9.24
CA TYR A 790 -32.37 10.74 -10.46
C TYR A 790 -31.41 10.72 -11.65
N LEU A 791 -31.85 10.14 -12.77
CA LEU A 791 -31.06 9.90 -13.98
C LEU A 791 -31.70 10.61 -15.17
N GLU A 792 -31.02 11.64 -15.68
CA GLU A 792 -31.45 12.42 -16.85
C GLU A 792 -30.98 11.76 -18.14
N GLY A 793 -31.91 11.43 -19.06
CA GLY A 793 -31.56 10.79 -20.33
C GLY A 793 -31.10 9.33 -20.23
N PHE A 794 -31.56 8.60 -19.20
CA PHE A 794 -31.26 7.16 -19.01
C PHE A 794 -31.70 6.28 -20.19
N LEU A 795 -32.81 6.64 -20.87
CA LEU A 795 -33.27 6.02 -22.11
C LEU A 795 -33.21 7.04 -23.25
N SER A 796 -32.46 6.71 -24.30
CA SER A 796 -32.43 7.49 -25.54
C SER A 796 -33.75 7.40 -26.32
N GLU A 797 -34.03 8.38 -27.19
CA GLU A 797 -35.27 8.41 -27.99
C GLU A 797 -35.47 7.14 -28.85
N SER A 798 -34.39 6.62 -29.45
CA SER A 798 -34.42 5.37 -30.22
C SER A 798 -34.70 4.14 -29.34
N GLU A 799 -34.14 4.10 -28.12
CA GLU A 799 -34.46 3.07 -27.13
C GLU A 799 -35.94 3.14 -26.72
N ARG A 800 -36.46 4.33 -26.40
CA ARG A 800 -37.87 4.52 -26.01
C ARG A 800 -38.83 4.06 -27.10
N LYS A 801 -38.59 4.47 -28.35
CA LYS A 801 -39.41 4.06 -29.49
C LYS A 801 -39.41 2.55 -29.68
N HIS A 802 -38.23 1.91 -29.62
CA HIS A 802 -38.11 0.45 -29.72
C HIS A 802 -38.82 -0.29 -28.58
N LEU A 803 -38.71 0.21 -27.34
CA LEU A 803 -39.42 -0.34 -26.18
C LEU A 803 -40.94 -0.30 -26.36
N LEU A 804 -41.49 0.79 -26.91
CA LEU A 804 -42.92 0.91 -27.22
C LEU A 804 -43.32 -0.10 -28.31
N GLU A 805 -42.63 -0.12 -29.45
CA GLU A 805 -42.91 -0.99 -30.59
C GLU A 805 -42.95 -2.49 -30.20
N ILE A 806 -42.00 -2.96 -29.38
CA ILE A 806 -41.97 -4.36 -28.93
C ILE A 806 -42.97 -4.67 -27.79
N SER A 807 -43.50 -3.64 -27.10
CA SER A 807 -44.42 -3.81 -25.97
C SER A 807 -45.89 -3.77 -26.35
N GLU A 808 -46.26 -3.03 -27.42
CA GLU A 808 -47.66 -2.86 -27.85
C GLU A 808 -48.46 -4.18 -27.97
N PRO A 809 -47.96 -5.24 -28.63
CA PRO A 809 -48.71 -6.49 -28.78
C PRO A 809 -48.67 -7.39 -27.52
N LEU A 810 -47.99 -6.98 -26.45
CA LEU A 810 -47.72 -7.78 -25.25
C LEU A 810 -48.38 -7.23 -23.98
N PHE A 811 -49.15 -6.14 -24.05
CA PHE A 811 -49.80 -5.55 -22.88
C PHE A 811 -50.99 -6.38 -22.39
N GLU A 812 -50.87 -6.93 -21.18
CA GLU A 812 -51.93 -7.65 -20.47
C GLU A 812 -52.28 -6.92 -19.15
N PRO A 813 -53.52 -7.03 -18.63
CA PRO A 813 -53.88 -6.44 -17.34
C PRO A 813 -52.99 -6.95 -16.20
N SER A 814 -52.46 -6.05 -15.38
CA SER A 814 -51.54 -6.42 -14.29
C SER A 814 -52.24 -7.19 -13.17
N THR A 815 -51.53 -8.18 -12.62
CA THR A 815 -51.94 -8.94 -11.43
C THR A 815 -51.08 -8.57 -10.22
N ILE A 816 -51.65 -8.76 -9.02
CA ILE A 816 -50.99 -8.57 -7.74
C ILE A 816 -50.77 -9.95 -7.10
N THR A 817 -49.67 -10.11 -6.37
CA THR A 817 -49.35 -11.33 -5.63
C THR A 817 -49.27 -11.00 -4.14
N HIS A 818 -50.24 -11.47 -3.36
CA HIS A 818 -50.09 -11.54 -1.90
C HIS A 818 -49.51 -12.91 -1.53
N ASP A 819 -48.43 -12.90 -0.75
CA ASP A 819 -47.77 -14.03 -0.09
C ASP A 819 -47.89 -15.40 -0.77
N SER A 820 -47.02 -15.59 -1.76
CA SER A 820 -46.43 -16.89 -2.14
C SER A 820 -47.30 -18.00 -2.74
N SER A 821 -48.61 -17.81 -3.00
CA SER A 821 -49.40 -18.88 -3.66
C SER A 821 -50.57 -18.52 -4.60
N ALA A 822 -51.02 -17.25 -4.71
CA ALA A 822 -52.04 -16.89 -5.70
C ALA A 822 -51.83 -15.47 -6.30
N THR A 823 -51.92 -15.37 -7.62
CA THR A 823 -52.05 -14.09 -8.33
C THR A 823 -53.52 -13.73 -8.49
N HIS A 824 -53.89 -12.51 -8.11
CA HIS A 824 -55.25 -11.98 -8.26
C HIS A 824 -55.23 -10.60 -8.91
N ARG A 825 -56.31 -10.22 -9.60
CA ARG A 825 -56.47 -8.87 -10.17
C ARG A 825 -57.36 -8.04 -9.24
N ASP A 826 -56.79 -7.02 -8.63
CA ASP A 826 -57.54 -6.05 -7.82
C ASP A 826 -57.29 -4.62 -8.32
N THR A 827 -58.28 -4.06 -9.00
CA THR A 827 -58.25 -2.72 -9.58
C THR A 827 -58.38 -1.60 -8.54
N THR A 828 -58.61 -1.92 -7.27
CA THR A 828 -58.58 -0.94 -6.16
C THR A 828 -57.17 -0.74 -5.60
N VAL A 829 -56.26 -1.66 -5.90
CA VAL A 829 -54.85 -1.62 -5.49
C VAL A 829 -53.93 -1.33 -6.68
N ARG A 830 -54.23 -1.86 -7.87
CA ARG A 830 -53.47 -1.62 -9.10
C ARG A 830 -54.35 -1.71 -10.34
N ASP A 831 -54.45 -0.62 -11.09
CA ASP A 831 -55.05 -0.62 -12.42
C ASP A 831 -54.04 -0.11 -13.47
N SER A 832 -53.49 -1.06 -14.23
CA SER A 832 -52.39 -0.85 -15.17
C SER A 832 -52.21 -2.07 -16.08
N SER A 833 -51.65 -1.91 -17.28
CA SER A 833 -51.30 -3.02 -18.19
C SER A 833 -49.79 -3.22 -18.27
N VAL A 834 -49.33 -4.46 -18.13
CA VAL A 834 -47.90 -4.84 -18.10
C VAL A 834 -47.52 -5.62 -19.36
N ALA A 835 -46.32 -5.39 -19.88
CA ALA A 835 -45.74 -6.19 -20.96
C ALA A 835 -44.31 -6.63 -20.57
N VAL A 836 -44.04 -7.95 -20.63
CA VAL A 836 -42.69 -8.49 -20.35
C VAL A 836 -41.88 -8.50 -21.63
N LEU A 837 -40.78 -7.75 -21.66
CA LEU A 837 -40.09 -7.45 -22.91
C LEU A 837 -39.30 -8.65 -23.46
N PRO A 838 -39.25 -8.84 -24.80
CA PRO A 838 -38.29 -9.74 -25.43
C PRO A 838 -36.87 -9.15 -25.34
N ARG A 839 -35.87 -9.99 -25.01
CA ARG A 839 -34.46 -9.59 -24.84
C ARG A 839 -33.76 -9.38 -26.19
N THR A 840 -34.22 -8.38 -26.93
CA THR A 840 -33.52 -7.80 -28.09
C THR A 840 -32.21 -7.14 -27.66
N ASP A 841 -31.27 -6.90 -28.58
CA ASP A 841 -29.96 -6.33 -28.21
C ASP A 841 -30.08 -4.94 -27.55
N ILE A 842 -31.07 -4.13 -27.94
CA ILE A 842 -31.39 -2.85 -27.29
C ILE A 842 -31.81 -3.07 -25.83
N VAL A 843 -32.72 -4.02 -25.57
CA VAL A 843 -33.15 -4.38 -24.20
C VAL A 843 -31.96 -4.91 -23.39
N ARG A 844 -31.07 -5.71 -23.99
CA ARG A 844 -29.85 -6.21 -23.34
C ARG A 844 -28.86 -5.09 -23.01
N CYS A 845 -28.80 -4.03 -23.81
CA CYS A 845 -28.01 -2.84 -23.49
C CYS A 845 -28.59 -2.04 -22.32
N ILE A 846 -29.91 -1.91 -22.22
CA ILE A 846 -30.56 -1.26 -21.06
C ILE A 846 -30.34 -2.08 -19.78
N GLU A 847 -30.46 -3.41 -19.86
CA GLU A 847 -30.13 -4.33 -18.75
C GLU A 847 -28.66 -4.19 -18.31
N ALA A 848 -27.71 -4.13 -19.26
CA ALA A 848 -26.30 -3.93 -18.97
C ALA A 848 -26.00 -2.54 -18.35
N ARG A 849 -26.62 -1.48 -18.87
CA ARG A 849 -26.54 -0.11 -18.33
C ARG A 849 -27.05 -0.03 -16.90
N ALA A 850 -28.23 -0.60 -16.64
CA ALA A 850 -28.81 -0.67 -15.30
C ALA A 850 -27.90 -1.44 -14.33
N LEU A 851 -27.34 -2.58 -14.75
CA LEU A 851 -26.42 -3.35 -13.90
C LEU A 851 -25.10 -2.61 -13.64
N ALA A 852 -24.54 -1.92 -14.64
CA ALA A 852 -23.31 -1.15 -14.50
C ALA A 852 -23.47 0.06 -13.54
N PHE A 853 -24.62 0.75 -13.59
CA PHE A 853 -24.91 1.89 -12.73
C PHE A 853 -24.84 1.57 -11.23
N GLN A 854 -25.24 0.36 -10.83
CA GLN A 854 -25.43 -0.04 -9.43
C GLN A 854 -24.13 -0.48 -8.71
N GLY A 855 -23.00 -0.40 -9.41
CA GLY A 855 -21.74 -1.00 -8.99
C GLY A 855 -21.72 -2.52 -9.16
N TRP A 856 -20.52 -3.10 -9.20
CA TRP A 856 -20.32 -4.54 -9.42
C TRP A 856 -20.61 -5.38 -8.16
N ARG A 857 -21.85 -5.31 -7.66
CA ARG A 857 -22.36 -6.15 -6.56
C ARG A 857 -22.22 -7.63 -6.92
N ARG A 858 -21.80 -8.45 -5.94
CA ARG A 858 -21.71 -9.91 -6.14
C ARG A 858 -23.11 -10.49 -6.29
N ASP A 859 -23.24 -11.53 -7.11
CA ASP A 859 -24.48 -12.31 -7.26
C ASP A 859 -25.75 -11.45 -7.44
N THR A 860 -25.68 -10.43 -8.31
CA THR A 860 -26.82 -9.56 -8.67
C THR A 860 -27.16 -9.72 -10.15
N TRP A 861 -28.45 -9.82 -10.45
CA TRP A 861 -29.03 -9.98 -11.79
C TRP A 861 -30.20 -9.03 -11.99
N ILE A 862 -30.38 -8.56 -13.22
CA ILE A 862 -31.59 -7.81 -13.60
C ILE A 862 -32.73 -8.82 -13.83
N GLU A 863 -33.92 -8.56 -13.28
CA GLU A 863 -35.14 -9.27 -13.69
C GLU A 863 -35.52 -8.89 -15.13
N ARG A 864 -36.21 -9.76 -15.86
CA ARG A 864 -36.68 -9.44 -17.22
C ARG A 864 -37.51 -8.15 -17.21
N LEU A 865 -37.04 -7.16 -17.96
CA LEU A 865 -37.61 -5.82 -18.01
C LEU A 865 -39.10 -5.85 -18.37
N ARG A 866 -39.89 -4.98 -17.73
CA ARG A 866 -41.34 -4.88 -17.95
C ARG A 866 -41.75 -3.44 -18.17
N THR A 867 -42.43 -3.16 -19.28
CA THR A 867 -43.11 -1.88 -19.45
C THR A 867 -44.49 -1.93 -18.80
N GLN A 868 -44.94 -0.76 -18.34
CA GLN A 868 -46.12 -0.61 -17.52
C GLN A 868 -46.93 0.60 -17.98
N ARG A 869 -48.04 0.34 -18.67
CA ARG A 869 -48.97 1.36 -19.17
C ARG A 869 -50.02 1.70 -18.12
N TYR A 870 -50.23 2.99 -17.90
CA TYR A 870 -51.31 3.54 -17.09
C TYR A 870 -52.10 4.51 -17.95
N VAL A 871 -53.41 4.28 -18.06
CA VAL A 871 -54.37 5.19 -18.69
C VAL A 871 -55.05 6.05 -17.62
N ALA A 872 -55.89 7.03 -17.99
CA ALA A 872 -56.68 7.80 -17.04
C ALA A 872 -57.45 6.92 -16.04
N GLY A 873 -57.32 7.21 -14.73
CA GLY A 873 -57.78 6.38 -13.60
C GLY A 873 -56.79 5.32 -13.13
N GLY A 874 -55.82 4.94 -13.97
CA GLY A 874 -54.80 3.94 -13.68
C GLY A 874 -53.81 4.40 -12.63
N HIS A 875 -53.50 3.50 -11.69
CA HIS A 875 -52.69 3.76 -10.50
C HIS A 875 -52.04 2.46 -9.99
N TYR A 876 -51.08 2.60 -9.07
CA TYR A 876 -50.61 1.50 -8.22
C TYR A 876 -50.35 2.04 -6.82
N ASN A 877 -51.11 1.55 -5.84
CA ASN A 877 -51.07 2.03 -4.46
C ASN A 877 -49.71 1.84 -3.79
N HIS A 878 -49.54 2.54 -2.67
CA HIS A 878 -48.36 2.52 -1.82
C HIS A 878 -47.91 1.10 -1.44
N HIS A 879 -46.74 0.68 -1.95
CA HIS A 879 -46.18 -0.66 -1.79
C HIS A 879 -44.66 -0.62 -1.70
N PHE A 880 -44.06 -1.76 -1.36
CA PHE A 880 -42.63 -2.00 -1.49
C PHE A 880 -42.36 -2.89 -2.69
N ASP A 881 -41.30 -2.62 -3.42
CA ASP A 881 -40.86 -3.50 -4.51
C ASP A 881 -40.20 -4.79 -4.01
N TRP A 882 -39.86 -4.83 -2.72
CA TRP A 882 -39.32 -5.96 -1.98
C TRP A 882 -40.36 -6.55 -1.02
N SER A 883 -40.33 -7.86 -0.84
CA SER A 883 -41.02 -8.57 0.25
C SER A 883 -40.01 -8.98 1.31
N GLY A 884 -40.44 -9.13 2.57
CA GLY A 884 -39.55 -9.36 3.72
C GLY A 884 -38.53 -10.50 3.55
N ASN A 885 -37.37 -10.35 4.21
CA ASN A 885 -36.12 -11.09 4.00
C ASN A 885 -36.27 -12.59 3.69
N ALA A 886 -36.37 -12.93 2.41
CA ALA A 886 -36.41 -14.30 1.91
C ALA A 886 -34.99 -14.92 1.96
N ASP A 887 -34.61 -15.43 3.13
CA ASP A 887 -33.33 -16.11 3.38
C ASP A 887 -32.08 -15.32 2.91
N GLY A 888 -32.13 -13.99 2.94
CA GLY A 888 -31.02 -13.12 2.52
C GLY A 888 -30.87 -12.92 1.00
N TRP A 889 -31.93 -13.15 0.23
CA TRP A 889 -31.99 -12.85 -1.21
C TRP A 889 -33.27 -12.07 -1.54
N GLY A 890 -33.21 -11.15 -2.50
CA GLY A 890 -34.36 -10.34 -2.88
C GLY A 890 -34.02 -9.24 -3.88
N ARG A 891 -34.96 -8.33 -4.10
CA ARG A 891 -34.78 -7.16 -4.96
C ARG A 891 -33.99 -6.09 -4.23
N VAL A 892 -32.66 -6.10 -4.36
CA VAL A 892 -31.74 -5.22 -3.60
C VAL A 892 -31.91 -3.73 -3.93
N SER A 893 -32.41 -3.43 -5.12
CA SER A 893 -32.59 -2.08 -5.64
C SER A 893 -33.56 -2.10 -6.83
N SER A 894 -34.05 -0.93 -7.22
CA SER A 894 -35.11 -0.79 -8.23
C SER A 894 -34.97 0.52 -9.01
N PHE A 895 -35.44 0.53 -10.26
CA PHE A 895 -35.59 1.74 -11.05
C PHE A 895 -37.02 1.83 -11.60
N MET A 896 -37.50 3.06 -11.69
CA MET A 896 -38.63 3.45 -12.52
C MET A 896 -38.12 4.42 -13.59
N ALA A 897 -38.08 3.97 -14.84
CA ALA A 897 -37.77 4.83 -15.99
C ALA A 897 -39.05 5.16 -16.76
N TRP A 898 -39.21 6.39 -17.25
CA TRP A 898 -40.38 6.78 -18.04
C TRP A 898 -40.06 6.63 -19.52
N VAL A 899 -40.75 5.69 -20.19
CA VAL A 899 -40.56 5.43 -21.63
C VAL A 899 -41.32 6.47 -22.45
N ASP A 900 -42.55 6.78 -22.03
CA ASP A 900 -43.46 7.62 -22.79
C ASP A 900 -44.53 8.29 -21.91
N ALA A 901 -45.03 9.43 -22.35
CA ALA A 901 -46.10 10.18 -21.72
C ALA A 901 -46.78 11.11 -22.75
N ASP A 902 -48.09 11.23 -22.70
CA ASP A 902 -48.83 12.20 -23.51
C ASP A 902 -48.43 13.65 -23.15
N ASP A 903 -48.40 14.55 -24.14
CA ASP A 903 -48.07 15.98 -23.94
C ASP A 903 -49.03 16.71 -22.97
N GLU A 904 -50.24 16.19 -22.77
CA GLU A 904 -51.25 16.69 -21.83
C GLU A 904 -51.45 15.76 -20.60
N LEU A 905 -50.42 15.00 -20.21
CA LEU A 905 -50.48 14.14 -19.02
C LEU A 905 -50.69 14.96 -17.73
N GLU A 906 -51.74 14.64 -16.97
CA GLU A 906 -52.00 15.22 -15.66
C GLU A 906 -51.95 14.14 -14.56
N GLY A 907 -51.20 14.40 -13.48
CA GLY A 907 -50.95 13.42 -12.42
C GLY A 907 -49.99 12.31 -12.89
N GLY A 908 -50.12 11.11 -12.31
CA GLY A 908 -49.26 9.99 -12.70
C GLY A 908 -47.82 10.06 -12.20
N GLY A 909 -47.46 10.94 -11.24
CA GLY A 909 -46.14 10.94 -10.60
C GLY A 909 -45.78 9.63 -9.91
N THR A 910 -44.52 9.49 -9.51
CA THR A 910 -44.07 8.42 -8.60
C THR A 910 -43.77 9.04 -7.23
N GLU A 911 -44.58 8.70 -6.24
CA GLU A 911 -44.57 9.31 -4.90
C GLU A 911 -43.88 8.41 -3.88
N PHE A 912 -43.04 9.01 -3.03
CA PHE A 912 -42.36 8.42 -1.88
C PHE A 912 -42.73 9.27 -0.64
N PRO A 913 -43.80 8.94 0.12
CA PRO A 913 -44.33 9.79 1.18
C PRO A 913 -43.41 9.92 2.41
N LEU A 914 -42.46 9.00 2.56
CA LEU A 914 -41.50 8.98 3.68
C LEU A 914 -40.09 9.47 3.28
N LEU A 915 -39.90 9.89 2.03
CA LEU A 915 -38.61 10.39 1.55
C LEU A 915 -38.53 11.91 1.76
N GLU A 916 -37.98 12.35 2.89
CA GLU A 916 -37.81 13.77 3.19
C GLU A 916 -36.80 14.44 2.25
N THR A 917 -37.21 15.53 1.61
CA THR A 917 -36.29 16.44 0.91
C THR A 917 -35.62 17.41 1.88
N THR A 918 -34.51 17.00 2.50
CA THR A 918 -33.67 17.90 3.33
C THR A 918 -32.91 18.93 2.47
N ILE A 919 -33.64 19.88 1.88
CA ILE A 919 -33.10 20.89 0.97
C ILE A 919 -33.02 22.28 1.65
N GLU A 920 -32.17 22.39 2.67
CA GLU A 920 -31.70 23.69 3.13
C GLU A 920 -30.86 24.36 2.00
N GLY A 921 -31.46 25.32 1.30
CA GLY A 921 -30.75 26.27 0.43
C GLY A 921 -30.69 25.96 -1.08
N ASN A 922 -31.37 24.94 -1.59
CA ASN A 922 -31.30 24.55 -3.02
C ASN A 922 -32.64 24.12 -3.66
N ALA A 923 -33.77 24.32 -2.97
CA ALA A 923 -35.08 23.73 -3.32
C ALA A 923 -35.55 24.07 -4.74
N SER A 924 -35.29 25.30 -5.20
CA SER A 924 -35.68 25.78 -6.53
C SER A 924 -35.06 25.02 -7.71
N LYS A 925 -34.02 24.20 -7.51
CA LYS A 925 -33.37 23.42 -8.59
C LYS A 925 -33.95 22.03 -8.79
N TRP A 926 -34.81 21.56 -7.89
CA TRP A 926 -35.44 20.25 -7.99
C TRP A 926 -36.86 20.31 -8.54
N CYS A 927 -37.54 21.46 -8.47
CA CYS A 927 -38.94 21.63 -8.90
C CYS A 927 -39.21 21.37 -10.40
N ASP A 928 -38.16 21.33 -11.23
CA ASP A 928 -38.23 20.88 -12.63
C ASP A 928 -38.44 19.35 -12.75
N LEU A 929 -38.08 18.58 -11.71
CA LEU A 929 -38.01 17.12 -11.69
C LEU A 929 -38.91 16.47 -10.62
N ILE A 930 -39.24 17.20 -9.55
CA ILE A 930 -40.17 16.80 -8.48
C ILE A 930 -41.29 17.85 -8.32
N GLU A 931 -42.41 17.45 -7.76
CA GLU A 931 -43.50 18.35 -7.38
C GLU A 931 -43.09 19.19 -6.15
N CYS A 932 -43.26 20.51 -6.24
CA CYS A 932 -42.93 21.46 -5.17
C CYS A 932 -44.19 22.18 -4.67
N GLU A 933 -44.25 22.47 -3.37
CA GLU A 933 -45.46 23.01 -2.71
C GLU A 933 -45.98 24.34 -3.29
N SER A 934 -45.13 25.11 -3.97
CA SER A 934 -45.54 26.34 -4.68
C SER A 934 -46.55 26.10 -5.81
N GLU A 935 -46.76 24.86 -6.27
CA GLU A 935 -47.76 24.50 -7.27
C GLU A 935 -49.12 24.07 -6.65
N LYS A 936 -49.23 23.96 -5.31
CA LYS A 936 -50.49 23.61 -4.60
C LYS A 936 -51.41 24.81 -4.29
N VAL A 937 -51.12 26.03 -4.79
CA VAL A 937 -51.98 27.21 -4.60
C VAL A 937 -52.57 27.69 -5.93
N GLY A 938 -53.67 27.03 -6.32
CA GLY A 938 -54.52 27.41 -7.46
C GLY A 938 -56.00 27.14 -7.15
N ASP A 939 -56.78 28.22 -7.07
CA ASP A 939 -58.26 28.28 -7.03
C ASP A 939 -59.01 27.58 -5.87
N GLY A 940 -59.49 28.36 -4.89
CA GLY A 940 -60.53 27.89 -3.96
C GLY A 940 -60.78 28.70 -2.67
N GLU A 941 -61.59 29.75 -2.76
CA GLU A 941 -62.32 30.44 -1.66
C GLU A 941 -61.63 30.75 -0.31
N GLN A 942 -61.49 32.05 -0.08
CA GLN A 942 -61.15 32.65 1.21
C GLN A 942 -62.32 32.54 2.24
N LYS A 943 -62.17 31.71 3.27
CA LYS A 943 -63.04 31.72 4.46
C LYS A 943 -62.24 32.00 5.74
N LYS A 944 -62.51 33.15 6.35
CA LYS A 944 -62.26 33.37 7.78
C LYS A 944 -63.34 32.66 8.59
N LEU A 945 -62.95 31.89 9.60
CA LEU A 945 -63.59 31.99 10.90
C LEU A 945 -62.62 31.55 12.00
N ASP A 946 -62.70 32.23 13.14
CA ASP A 946 -62.00 31.85 14.35
C ASP A 946 -62.61 30.55 14.92
N ASP A 947 -61.78 29.63 15.39
CA ASP A 947 -61.97 29.13 16.76
C ASP A 947 -60.69 28.56 17.36
N LYS A 948 -60.63 28.56 18.70
CA LYS A 948 -59.56 27.91 19.47
C LYS A 948 -59.95 26.46 19.76
N ASP A 949 -58.97 25.71 20.28
CA ASP A 949 -59.14 24.41 20.93
C ASP A 949 -59.43 23.22 20.00
N LYS A 950 -58.38 22.81 19.27
CA LYS A 950 -58.01 21.39 19.12
C LYS A 950 -56.56 21.23 18.69
N ALA A 951 -55.70 20.85 19.63
CA ALA A 951 -54.36 20.35 19.33
C ALA A 951 -54.44 18.83 19.15
N GLU A 952 -54.81 18.40 17.94
CA GLU A 952 -54.64 17.04 17.44
C GLU A 952 -53.61 17.16 16.29
N GLU A 953 -52.68 16.21 16.19
CA GLU A 953 -51.46 16.34 15.36
C GLU A 953 -51.75 16.38 13.85
N GLU A 954 -51.72 17.58 13.25
CA GLU A 954 -51.50 17.72 11.81
C GLU A 954 -50.02 17.44 11.52
N VAL A 955 -49.74 16.23 11.03
CA VAL A 955 -48.42 15.87 10.50
C VAL A 955 -48.23 16.55 9.15
N GLU A 956 -47.23 17.43 9.03
CA GLU A 956 -46.79 17.98 7.75
C GLU A 956 -46.42 16.84 6.77
N GLU A 957 -47.08 16.74 5.61
CA GLU A 957 -46.80 15.72 4.59
C GLU A 957 -45.43 15.94 3.89
N LYS A 958 -44.35 15.44 4.49
CA LYS A 958 -42.96 15.59 3.99
C LYS A 958 -42.53 14.51 2.97
N GLY A 959 -43.37 14.28 1.96
CA GLY A 959 -43.11 13.32 0.87
C GLY A 959 -42.40 13.92 -0.36
N THR A 960 -41.80 13.06 -1.19
CA THR A 960 -41.25 13.42 -2.51
C THR A 960 -42.07 12.79 -3.64
N THR A 961 -42.55 13.59 -4.59
CA THR A 961 -43.21 13.09 -5.82
C THR A 961 -42.41 13.45 -7.07
N PHE A 962 -41.91 12.44 -7.79
CA PHE A 962 -41.19 12.61 -9.05
C PHE A 962 -42.14 12.83 -10.22
N LYS A 963 -41.86 13.88 -11.02
CA LYS A 963 -42.60 14.20 -12.24
C LYS A 963 -42.26 13.19 -13.35
N VAL A 964 -43.25 12.87 -14.17
CA VAL A 964 -43.09 11.95 -15.33
C VAL A 964 -42.35 12.67 -16.44
N VAL A 965 -41.08 12.34 -16.65
CA VAL A 965 -40.25 12.94 -17.73
C VAL A 965 -39.72 11.83 -18.64
N PRO A 966 -40.25 11.69 -19.87
CA PRO A 966 -39.84 10.62 -20.79
C PRO A 966 -38.33 10.65 -21.10
N GLY A 967 -37.67 9.50 -20.93
CA GLY A 967 -36.21 9.35 -21.04
C GLY A 967 -35.47 9.39 -19.73
N ASN A 968 -36.06 9.95 -18.67
CA ASN A 968 -35.45 9.96 -17.35
C ASN A 968 -35.82 8.71 -16.53
N ALA A 969 -35.09 8.50 -15.45
CA ALA A 969 -35.38 7.45 -14.48
C ALA A 969 -35.08 7.90 -13.05
N VAL A 970 -35.72 7.25 -12.08
CA VAL A 970 -35.32 7.30 -10.67
C VAL A 970 -34.87 5.91 -10.24
N TYR A 971 -33.73 5.86 -9.56
CA TYR A 971 -33.13 4.68 -8.93
C TYR A 971 -33.22 4.79 -7.41
N TRP A 972 -33.46 3.67 -6.73
CA TRP A 972 -33.31 3.58 -5.28
C TRP A 972 -32.81 2.21 -4.80
N GLU A 973 -32.14 2.20 -3.64
CA GLU A 973 -31.77 0.99 -2.92
C GLU A 973 -32.86 0.57 -1.93
N ASN A 974 -33.29 -0.69 -1.99
CA ASN A 974 -34.40 -1.21 -1.17
C ASN A 974 -33.96 -1.62 0.24
N PHE A 975 -32.67 -1.94 0.44
CA PHE A 975 -32.12 -2.45 1.70
C PHE A 975 -30.87 -1.68 2.13
N ALA A 976 -30.76 -1.45 3.44
CA ALA A 976 -29.57 -0.95 4.11
C ALA A 976 -28.49 -2.05 4.26
N ARG A 977 -27.27 -1.63 4.62
CA ARG A 977 -26.08 -2.48 4.80
C ARG A 977 -26.18 -3.52 5.94
N ASP A 978 -27.25 -3.49 6.73
CA ASP A 978 -27.57 -4.43 7.82
C ASP A 978 -28.69 -5.42 7.43
N GLY A 979 -29.10 -5.43 6.16
CA GLY A 979 -30.18 -6.24 5.62
C GLY A 979 -31.59 -5.78 6.05
N ARG A 980 -31.73 -4.58 6.62
CA ARG A 980 -33.02 -3.94 6.90
C ARG A 980 -33.56 -3.28 5.63
N GLY A 981 -34.83 -3.48 5.31
CA GLY A 981 -35.49 -2.72 4.24
C GLY A 981 -35.64 -1.25 4.63
N TYR A 982 -35.49 -0.33 3.68
CA TYR A 982 -35.74 1.10 3.92
C TYR A 982 -37.25 1.37 3.84
N ASP A 983 -37.86 1.79 4.96
CA ASP A 983 -39.27 2.18 5.00
C ASP A 983 -39.51 3.42 4.10
N GLU A 984 -38.49 4.25 3.93
CA GLU A 984 -38.43 5.42 3.04
C GLU A 984 -38.59 5.06 1.54
N THR A 985 -38.48 3.77 1.19
CA THR A 985 -38.73 3.25 -0.19
C THR A 985 -40.17 2.80 -0.43
N TRP A 986 -41.06 2.99 0.55
CA TRP A 986 -42.50 2.83 0.37
C TRP A 986 -42.96 3.84 -0.68
N HIS A 987 -43.58 3.38 -1.77
CA HIS A 987 -43.88 4.27 -2.89
C HIS A 987 -45.14 3.88 -3.67
N ALA A 988 -45.71 4.85 -4.38
CA ALA A 988 -46.90 4.68 -5.22
C ALA A 988 -46.68 5.21 -6.65
N GLY A 989 -47.35 4.56 -7.60
CA GLY A 989 -47.64 5.17 -8.89
C GLY A 989 -48.96 5.93 -8.79
N LEU A 990 -48.90 7.25 -8.62
CA LEU A 990 -50.09 8.08 -8.43
C LEU A 990 -51.09 7.93 -9.59
N PRO A 991 -52.40 8.15 -9.34
CA PRO A 991 -53.40 8.11 -10.39
C PRO A 991 -53.11 9.07 -11.54
N VAL A 992 -53.21 8.57 -12.77
CA VAL A 992 -53.24 9.41 -13.97
C VAL A 992 -54.62 10.06 -14.05
N LYS A 993 -54.70 11.39 -13.99
CA LYS A 993 -55.96 12.14 -14.09
C LYS A 993 -56.40 12.26 -15.56
N LYS A 994 -55.44 12.48 -16.45
CA LYS A 994 -55.63 12.68 -17.89
C LYS A 994 -54.39 12.19 -18.65
N GLY A 995 -54.61 11.65 -19.85
CA GLY A 995 -53.55 11.10 -20.71
C GLY A 995 -53.15 9.65 -20.36
N VAL A 996 -52.02 9.23 -20.92
CA VAL A 996 -51.40 7.91 -20.76
C VAL A 996 -49.91 8.08 -20.42
N LYS A 997 -49.39 7.27 -19.49
CA LYS A 997 -47.95 7.12 -19.24
C LYS A 997 -47.52 5.66 -19.44
N VAL A 998 -46.29 5.47 -19.92
CA VAL A 998 -45.63 4.16 -19.99
C VAL A 998 -44.33 4.22 -19.19
N GLY A 999 -44.30 3.51 -18.06
CA GLY A 999 -43.09 3.27 -17.28
C GLY A 999 -42.35 2.01 -17.72
N LEU A 1000 -41.11 1.87 -17.25
CA LEU A 1000 -40.25 0.69 -17.39
C LEU A 1000 -39.71 0.37 -15.99
N ASN A 1001 -40.14 -0.76 -15.44
CA ASN A 1001 -39.65 -1.25 -14.17
C ASN A 1001 -38.38 -2.08 -14.40
N ILE A 1002 -37.31 -1.73 -13.68
CA ILE A 1002 -36.06 -2.47 -13.68
C ILE A 1002 -35.77 -2.91 -12.24
N TRP A 1003 -35.87 -4.21 -11.98
CA TRP A 1003 -35.62 -4.77 -10.66
C TRP A 1003 -34.30 -5.53 -10.63
N SER A 1004 -33.48 -5.26 -9.63
CA SER A 1004 -32.21 -5.95 -9.43
C SER A 1004 -32.38 -7.00 -8.35
N PHE A 1005 -32.43 -8.27 -8.74
CA PHE A 1005 -32.46 -9.39 -7.81
C PHE A 1005 -31.04 -9.79 -7.42
N GLY A 1006 -30.72 -9.78 -6.13
CA GLY A 1006 -29.40 -10.11 -5.63
C GLY A 1006 -29.41 -10.54 -4.16
N ARG A 1007 -28.21 -10.58 -3.57
CA ARG A 1007 -28.05 -10.87 -2.15
C ARG A 1007 -28.39 -9.65 -1.31
N ILE A 1008 -29.25 -9.83 -0.30
CA ILE A 1008 -29.42 -8.87 0.79
C ILE A 1008 -28.28 -9.14 1.77
N GLU A 1009 -27.29 -8.24 1.83
CA GLU A 1009 -26.04 -8.42 2.60
C GLU A 1009 -26.19 -8.13 4.10
#